data_AF-A0AAD7F801-F1
#
_entry.id   AF-A0AAD7F801-F1
#
_cell.length_a   1.000
_cell.length_b   1.000
_cell.length_c   1.000
_cell.angle_alpha   90.00
_cell.angle_beta   90.00
_cell.angle_gamma   90.00
#
_symmetry.space_group_name_H-M   'P 1'
#
loop_
_entity.id
_entity.type
_entity.pdbx_description
1 polymer ?
#
loop_
_entity_poly.entity_id
_entity_poly.type
_entity_poly.pdbx_seq_one_letter_code
_entity_poly.pdbx_strand_id
1 'polypeptide(L)'
;MDGILKAYSSFRARGRPVEEDDDGDPEFYTVLVVDIFRYSAALVRLGLVPSAPWTPKFVFTMAALDFYRVAHARCPQFSIYAFTKTLADLHGVAPRSTMHQHFSIALDLYLDLRRRTEAQVLKHLGRDDPAWRMKNCCPACTYKLEGEEQLIFSMLVTMDGNDSLKRVLRRGPDSDGPGDSNERYDNRDASDGYYLPREKVDEWARRRLADVLPSDDNGAENPCKERWKNMLNDVTAKMWGIFDETGIFLCLCRHGFALVLVDMLRSGELSKYPLAVVEHLLKHFGVDLGVGYDIGCHFCTTLDKSDLGPDARKARVRCLVGAFHGHAHNRLCQVCFLALYVKGLGIEDLEGCERRFSRSNALAGCCRRASRFHRQQEITSYFKHMDDFDVYASLATFLCSNYEQSLKILDDDQIVRRLMWEEEVVDGEEFVQALADEKAYLTELWKSSKKTVETVETRYVACLATFAADSDKVAQLRAAVRLAKSDGAAFTPGKSKNEIALKHALEKRERTAGTLAEIEQELGIETRWTPENPRYIAAKKEACFLEYQRALDRLELLVVERLFELTKMNQSGTGYKMRKHIAKSLQARSKAVRNAVAKYNAAAAAVTPPRDPVDIEKVLEYAFLADFDLLRHSHHDVSRQYWARPAYRSVMNRWFRLERAREEIKRLDLEIRRFVTWMRDEGVFLRKREAALRRTEGKTEDQVEEDFALAVHLQEYRMRRARCGEGTGGHAGGYGCGGHARAGNGRSSGAAD
;
A
#
# COMPACT_ATOMS: atom_id res chain seq x y z
N MET A 1 17.50 34.11 16.42
CA MET A 1 16.24 33.43 16.04
C MET A 1 15.09 33.89 16.89
N ASP A 2 15.21 33.90 18.22
CA ASP A 2 14.09 34.27 19.12
C ASP A 2 13.51 35.66 18.85
N GLY A 3 14.36 36.66 18.57
CA GLY A 3 13.91 37.99 18.17
C GLY A 3 13.13 38.01 16.83
N ILE A 4 13.46 37.12 15.89
CA ILE A 4 12.73 36.97 14.61
C ILE A 4 11.39 36.26 14.84
N LEU A 5 11.36 35.25 15.71
CA LEU A 5 10.12 34.57 16.09
C LEU A 5 9.14 35.53 16.79
N LYS A 6 9.61 36.32 17.77
CA LYS A 6 8.80 37.35 18.44
C LYS A 6 8.30 38.40 17.44
N ALA A 7 9.14 38.84 16.50
CA ALA A 7 8.76 39.74 15.42
C ALA A 7 7.65 39.15 14.52
N TYR A 8 7.78 37.88 14.13
CA TYR A 8 6.81 37.17 13.29
C TYR A 8 5.45 37.06 13.97
N SER A 9 5.44 36.63 15.24
CA SER A 9 4.22 36.48 16.02
C SER A 9 3.52 37.82 16.25
N SER A 10 4.28 38.88 16.56
CA SER A 10 3.74 40.24 16.74
C SER A 10 3.14 40.80 15.43
N PHE A 11 3.82 40.64 14.29
CA PHE A 11 3.28 41.04 12.98
C PHE A 11 1.96 40.33 12.64
N ARG A 12 1.91 39.00 12.82
CA ARG A 12 0.70 38.21 12.57
C ARG A 12 -0.46 38.63 13.49
N ALA A 13 -0.17 39.05 14.72
CA ALA A 13 -1.18 39.51 15.67
C ALA A 13 -1.79 40.87 15.32
N ARG A 14 -0.96 41.81 14.84
CA ARG A 14 -1.37 43.19 14.56
C ARG A 14 -1.97 43.38 13.17
N GLY A 15 -1.70 42.47 12.22
CA GLY A 15 -2.06 42.66 10.82
C GLY A 15 -1.10 43.60 10.08
N ARG A 16 -1.41 43.96 8.82
CA ARG A 16 -0.63 44.98 8.10
C ARG A 16 -0.74 46.31 8.85
N PRO A 17 0.34 47.09 8.98
CA PRO A 17 0.20 48.50 9.32
C PRO A 17 -0.76 49.13 8.31
N VAL A 18 -1.87 49.70 8.78
CA VAL A 18 -2.74 50.53 7.97
C VAL A 18 -2.09 51.91 7.98
N GLU A 19 -1.67 52.38 6.82
CA GLU A 19 -1.30 53.78 6.65
C GLU A 19 -2.59 54.60 6.64
N GLU A 20 -2.72 55.49 7.62
CA GLU A 20 -3.61 56.65 7.50
C GLU A 20 -2.94 57.59 6.49
N ASP A 21 -3.60 57.79 5.35
CA ASP A 21 -3.39 58.82 4.33
C ASP A 21 -1.95 59.13 3.85
N ASP A 22 -1.60 58.72 2.63
CA ASP A 22 -0.99 59.67 1.67
C ASP A 22 -1.05 59.17 0.21
N ASP A 23 -1.45 60.09 -0.69
CA ASP A 23 -1.40 59.93 -2.14
C ASP A 23 0.01 60.27 -2.64
N GLY A 24 0.82 59.28 -3.06
CA GLY A 24 2.06 59.58 -3.79
C GLY A 24 3.03 58.42 -4.01
N ASP A 25 3.14 57.97 -5.27
CA ASP A 25 4.18 57.15 -5.92
C ASP A 25 4.75 55.87 -5.21
N PRO A 26 5.24 54.86 -5.96
CA PRO A 26 5.74 53.62 -5.38
C PRO A 26 7.14 53.84 -4.77
N GLU A 27 7.20 54.40 -3.57
CA GLU A 27 8.46 54.64 -2.89
C GLU A 27 9.09 53.36 -2.32
N PHE A 28 10.38 53.22 -2.57
CA PHE A 28 11.26 52.26 -1.91
C PHE A 28 11.24 52.51 -0.40
N TYR A 29 10.80 51.50 0.39
CA TYR A 29 10.85 51.57 1.85
C TYR A 29 12.27 51.92 2.36
N THR A 30 12.44 53.13 2.90
CA THR A 30 13.64 53.50 3.64
C THR A 30 13.45 53.10 5.10
N VAL A 31 13.93 51.91 5.47
CA VAL A 31 13.91 51.45 6.87
C VAL A 31 15.05 52.13 7.64
N LEU A 32 14.74 53.17 8.41
CA LEU A 32 15.65 53.72 9.42
C LEU A 32 15.77 52.72 10.58
N VAL A 33 16.89 51.99 10.64
CA VAL A 33 17.23 51.06 11.72
C VAL A 33 18.31 51.68 12.61
N VAL A 34 17.96 51.98 13.87
CA VAL A 34 18.87 52.57 14.87
C VAL A 34 19.77 51.51 15.54
N ASP A 35 19.67 50.22 15.15
CA ASP A 35 20.47 49.16 15.76
C ASP A 35 20.78 47.98 14.80
N ILE A 36 22.06 47.86 14.42
CA ILE A 36 22.58 46.89 13.42
C ILE A 36 22.36 45.43 13.87
N PHE A 37 22.15 45.17 15.16
CA PHE A 37 21.99 43.81 15.71
C PHE A 37 20.59 43.20 15.53
N ARG A 38 19.59 43.96 15.04
CA ARG A 38 18.19 43.49 14.89
C ARG A 38 17.62 43.60 13.47
N TYR A 39 18.48 43.75 12.46
CA TYR A 39 18.09 43.99 11.07
C TYR A 39 17.02 43.00 10.53
N SER A 40 17.24 41.69 10.66
CA SER A 40 16.27 40.67 10.23
C SER A 40 14.96 40.69 11.04
N ALA A 41 15.00 41.00 12.33
CA ALA A 41 13.80 41.08 13.16
C ALA A 41 12.96 42.31 12.83
N ALA A 42 13.61 43.45 12.53
CA ALA A 42 12.94 44.67 12.07
C ALA A 42 12.20 44.43 10.75
N LEU A 43 12.84 43.79 9.76
CA LEU A 43 12.20 43.43 8.50
C LEU A 43 10.98 42.53 8.71
N VAL A 44 11.09 41.53 9.59
CA VAL A 44 9.99 40.61 9.88
C VAL A 44 8.82 41.32 10.57
N ARG A 45 9.07 42.34 11.40
CA ARG A 45 8.01 43.20 11.97
C ARG A 45 7.26 44.01 10.90
N LEU A 46 7.91 44.31 9.77
CA LEU A 46 7.29 44.96 8.61
C LEU A 46 6.61 43.96 7.66
N GLY A 47 6.55 42.67 8.01
CA GLY A 47 5.99 41.64 7.15
C GLY A 47 6.91 41.20 6.01
N LEU A 48 8.22 41.49 6.10
CA LEU A 48 9.24 41.15 5.12
C LEU A 48 10.15 40.04 5.64
N VAL A 49 10.33 38.98 4.84
CA VAL A 49 11.21 37.86 5.16
C VAL A 49 12.49 37.99 4.34
N PRO A 50 13.65 38.15 5.00
CA PRO A 50 14.92 38.29 4.30
C PRO A 50 15.46 36.95 3.81
N SER A 51 16.15 36.97 2.66
CA SER A 51 16.86 35.80 2.12
C SER A 51 18.28 35.62 2.68
N ALA A 52 18.75 36.52 3.56
CA ALA A 52 20.03 36.41 4.25
C ALA A 52 19.95 37.11 5.63
N PRO A 53 20.67 36.61 6.65
CA PRO A 53 20.53 37.09 8.03
C PRO A 53 21.07 38.50 8.29
N TRP A 54 22.12 38.93 7.58
CA TRP A 54 22.85 40.18 7.87
C TRP A 54 22.68 41.24 6.77
N THR A 55 22.79 40.83 5.50
CA THR A 55 22.76 41.73 4.34
C THR A 55 21.91 41.14 3.21
N PRO A 56 20.57 41.10 3.35
CA PRO A 56 19.69 40.53 2.34
C PRO A 56 19.66 41.39 1.08
N LYS A 57 20.00 40.77 -0.05
CA LYS A 57 19.82 41.38 -1.38
C LYS A 57 18.37 41.27 -1.89
N PHE A 58 17.62 40.34 -1.32
CA PHE A 58 16.22 40.11 -1.62
C PHE A 58 15.44 39.94 -0.32
N VAL A 59 14.30 40.59 -0.26
CA VAL A 59 13.27 40.43 0.78
C VAL A 59 11.97 40.06 0.08
N PHE A 60 11.17 39.20 0.71
CA PHE A 60 9.87 38.78 0.18
C PHE A 60 8.79 39.05 1.22
N THR A 61 7.62 39.50 0.79
CA THR A 61 6.50 39.70 1.72
C THR A 61 6.02 38.35 2.26
N MET A 62 5.60 38.31 3.52
CA MET A 62 4.97 37.12 4.09
C MET A 62 3.72 36.71 3.31
N ALA A 63 2.99 37.69 2.75
CA ALA A 63 1.83 37.42 1.91
C ALA A 63 2.18 36.64 0.64
N ALA A 64 3.27 37.00 -0.05
CA ALA A 64 3.73 36.26 -1.23
C ALA A 64 4.18 34.84 -0.89
N LEU A 65 4.89 34.67 0.25
CA LEU A 65 5.32 33.35 0.73
C LEU A 65 4.12 32.48 1.14
N ASP A 66 3.12 33.06 1.81
CA ASP A 66 1.92 32.32 2.21
C ASP A 66 1.05 31.95 1.02
N PHE A 67 0.91 32.86 0.05
CA PHE A 67 0.23 32.60 -1.22
C PHE A 67 0.90 31.45 -1.96
N TYR A 68 2.23 31.49 -2.14
CA TYR A 68 2.97 30.41 -2.78
C TYR A 68 2.75 29.08 -2.06
N ARG A 69 2.88 29.05 -0.73
CA ARG A 69 2.69 27.84 0.06
C ARG A 69 1.31 27.21 -0.17
N VAL A 70 0.23 28.01 -0.13
CA VAL A 70 -1.13 27.51 -0.36
C VAL A 70 -1.34 27.09 -1.80
N ALA A 71 -0.89 27.90 -2.76
CA ALA A 71 -1.00 27.61 -4.19
C ALA A 71 -0.23 26.33 -4.56
N HIS A 72 0.98 26.14 -4.02
CA HIS A 72 1.79 24.95 -4.23
C HIS A 72 1.16 23.70 -3.61
N ALA A 73 0.60 23.80 -2.40
CA ALA A 73 -0.10 22.67 -1.77
C ALA A 73 -1.34 22.23 -2.58
N ARG A 74 -2.03 23.17 -3.24
CA ARG A 74 -3.17 22.90 -4.14
C ARG A 74 -2.73 22.41 -5.52
N CYS A 75 -1.64 22.95 -6.04
CA CYS A 75 -1.05 22.63 -7.34
C CYS A 75 0.46 22.42 -7.20
N PRO A 76 0.92 21.20 -6.86
CA PRO A 76 2.34 20.91 -6.67
C PRO A 76 3.22 21.13 -7.92
N GLN A 77 2.60 21.24 -9.09
CA GLN A 77 3.30 21.58 -10.33
C GLN A 77 3.70 23.07 -10.40
N PHE A 78 3.14 23.92 -9.55
CA PHE A 78 3.49 25.33 -9.45
C PHE A 78 4.84 25.52 -8.74
N SER A 79 5.92 25.35 -9.49
CA SER A 79 7.28 25.39 -8.96
C SER A 79 7.69 26.79 -8.45
N ILE A 80 8.66 26.84 -7.53
CA ILE A 80 9.29 28.09 -7.07
C ILE A 80 9.78 28.92 -8.27
N TYR A 81 10.38 28.27 -9.27
CA TYR A 81 10.89 28.95 -10.45
C TYR A 81 9.77 29.64 -11.23
N ALA A 82 8.65 28.94 -11.48
CA ALA A 82 7.48 29.52 -12.12
C ALA A 82 6.93 30.69 -11.31
N PHE A 83 6.80 30.54 -9.99
CA PHE A 83 6.31 31.60 -9.12
C PHE A 83 7.21 32.85 -9.12
N THR A 84 8.53 32.68 -9.02
CA THR A 84 9.46 33.81 -9.05
C THR A 84 9.49 34.53 -10.41
N LYS A 85 9.26 33.81 -11.51
CA LYS A 85 9.02 34.44 -12.83
C LYS A 85 7.73 35.24 -12.85
N THR A 86 6.64 34.67 -12.35
CA THR A 86 5.37 35.39 -12.22
C THR A 86 5.53 36.68 -11.40
N LEU A 87 6.28 36.65 -10.29
CA LEU A 87 6.60 37.85 -9.53
C LEU A 87 7.38 38.87 -10.38
N ALA A 88 8.39 38.44 -11.12
CA ALA A 88 9.16 39.32 -11.99
C ALA A 88 8.28 39.98 -13.08
N ASP A 89 7.41 39.19 -13.72
CA ASP A 89 6.46 39.66 -14.73
C ASP A 89 5.47 40.68 -14.15
N LEU A 90 4.94 40.42 -12.95
CA LEU A 90 4.04 41.35 -12.24
C LEU A 90 4.71 42.68 -11.88
N HIS A 91 6.02 42.66 -11.62
CA HIS A 91 6.80 43.86 -11.35
C HIS A 91 7.35 44.52 -12.61
N GLY A 92 7.06 43.99 -13.82
CA GLY A 92 7.57 44.51 -15.08
C GLY A 92 9.09 44.41 -15.22
N VAL A 93 9.74 43.49 -14.50
CA VAL A 93 11.19 43.32 -14.50
C VAL A 93 11.61 41.98 -15.10
N ALA A 94 12.80 41.94 -15.70
CA ALA A 94 13.36 40.68 -16.19
C ALA A 94 13.63 39.70 -15.03
N PRO A 95 13.28 38.40 -15.18
CA PRO A 95 13.50 37.42 -14.12
C PRO A 95 14.99 37.21 -13.86
N ARG A 96 15.42 37.53 -12.63
CA ARG A 96 16.81 37.32 -12.21
C ARG A 96 17.08 35.84 -11.99
N SER A 97 18.20 35.34 -12.52
CA SER A 97 18.56 33.92 -12.47
C SER A 97 18.65 33.36 -11.05
N THR A 98 19.01 34.17 -10.06
CA THR A 98 19.17 33.74 -8.65
C THR A 98 17.92 33.93 -7.78
N MET A 99 16.85 34.57 -8.28
CA MET A 99 15.67 34.93 -7.47
C MET A 99 14.99 33.71 -6.85
N HIS A 100 14.92 32.59 -7.58
CA HIS A 100 14.36 31.33 -7.09
C HIS A 100 15.14 30.75 -5.88
N GLN A 101 16.47 30.94 -5.84
CA GLN A 101 17.30 30.49 -4.71
C GLN A 101 17.03 31.34 -3.47
N HIS A 102 17.00 32.67 -3.65
CA HIS A 102 16.67 33.60 -2.57
C HIS A 102 15.24 33.38 -2.04
N PHE A 103 14.29 33.10 -2.93
CA PHE A 103 12.93 32.77 -2.54
C PHE A 103 12.87 31.46 -1.75
N SER A 104 13.57 30.41 -2.18
CA SER A 104 13.64 29.14 -1.46
C SER A 104 14.19 29.33 -0.04
N ILE A 105 15.22 30.17 0.15
CA ILE A 105 15.79 30.46 1.48
C ILE A 105 14.78 31.20 2.36
N ALA A 106 14.11 32.22 1.82
CA ALA A 106 13.09 32.98 2.54
C ALA A 106 11.87 32.09 2.89
N LEU A 107 11.48 31.18 1.98
CA LEU A 107 10.43 30.20 2.22
C LEU A 107 10.79 29.24 3.34
N ASP A 108 12.03 28.72 3.37
CA ASP A 108 12.52 27.88 4.45
C ASP A 108 12.43 28.56 5.81
N LEU A 109 12.90 29.82 5.89
CA LEU A 109 12.80 30.62 7.11
C LEU A 109 11.35 30.83 7.52
N TYR A 110 10.48 31.16 6.57
CA TYR A 110 9.04 31.36 6.81
C TYR A 110 8.35 30.08 7.31
N LEU A 111 8.64 28.93 6.71
CA LEU A 111 8.11 27.64 7.16
C LEU A 111 8.64 27.26 8.54
N ASP A 112 9.91 27.57 8.86
CA ASP A 112 10.45 27.33 10.21
C ASP A 112 9.77 28.20 11.27
N LEU A 113 9.57 29.50 10.99
CA LEU A 113 8.85 30.41 11.88
C LEU A 113 7.42 29.92 12.15
N ARG A 114 6.73 29.45 11.12
CA ARG A 114 5.40 28.84 11.26
C ARG A 114 5.41 27.60 12.15
N ARG A 115 6.33 26.67 11.92
CA ARG A 115 6.42 25.44 12.72
C ARG A 115 6.68 25.73 14.19
N ARG A 116 7.59 26.66 14.49
CA ARG A 116 7.87 27.09 15.88
C ARG A 116 6.66 27.74 16.54
N THR A 117 5.95 28.59 15.80
CA THR A 117 4.72 29.23 16.28
C THR A 117 3.63 28.19 16.56
N GLU A 118 3.44 27.23 15.66
CA GLU A 118 2.48 26.15 15.86
C GLU A 118 2.86 25.24 17.05
N ALA A 119 4.15 24.96 17.24
CA ALA A 119 4.62 24.24 18.42
C ALA A 119 4.33 25.00 19.74
N GLN A 120 4.43 26.33 19.75
CA GLN A 120 4.03 27.14 20.91
C GLN A 120 2.52 27.06 21.17
N VAL A 121 1.69 27.12 20.12
CA VAL A 121 0.23 26.92 20.24
C VAL A 121 -0.08 25.53 20.79
N LEU A 122 0.51 24.48 20.22
CA LEU A 122 0.29 23.10 20.68
C LEU A 122 0.73 22.90 22.13
N LYS A 123 1.89 23.44 22.51
CA LYS A 123 2.37 23.41 23.90
C LYS A 123 1.38 24.10 24.84
N HIS A 124 0.86 25.27 24.47
CA HIS A 124 -0.16 25.97 25.28
C HIS A 124 -1.45 25.15 25.42
N LEU A 125 -1.81 24.39 24.39
CA LEU A 125 -2.96 23.49 24.42
C LEU A 125 -2.70 22.16 25.16
N GLY A 126 -1.48 21.90 25.64
CA GLY A 126 -1.08 20.62 26.22
C GLY A 126 -0.99 19.48 25.20
N ARG A 127 -0.54 19.81 23.98
CA ARG A 127 -0.53 18.93 22.79
C ARG A 127 0.87 18.78 22.20
N ASP A 128 1.89 18.90 23.04
CA ASP A 128 3.31 18.83 22.70
C ASP A 128 3.88 17.39 22.75
N ASP A 129 3.08 16.38 23.10
CA ASP A 129 3.44 14.97 22.92
C ASP A 129 3.71 14.69 21.42
N PRO A 130 4.90 14.19 21.03
CA PRO A 130 5.20 13.82 19.65
C PRO A 130 4.19 12.84 19.02
N ALA A 131 3.53 12.02 19.84
CA ALA A 131 2.49 11.09 19.41
C ALA A 131 1.09 11.73 19.34
N TRP A 132 0.92 12.99 19.78
CA TRP A 132 -0.37 13.66 19.86
C TRP A 132 -1.10 13.68 18.51
N ARG A 133 -0.39 14.07 17.44
CA ARG A 133 -0.96 14.13 16.09
C ARG A 133 -1.52 12.78 15.67
N MET A 134 -0.73 11.70 15.79
CA MET A 134 -1.15 10.36 15.39
C MET A 134 -2.37 9.88 16.17
N LYS A 135 -2.40 10.13 17.48
CA LYS A 135 -3.50 9.73 18.37
C LYS A 135 -4.77 10.56 18.18
N ASN A 136 -4.69 11.74 17.57
CA ASN A 136 -5.80 12.71 17.53
C ASN A 136 -6.07 13.29 16.12
N CYS A 137 -5.50 12.71 15.06
CA CYS A 137 -5.70 13.21 13.70
C CYS A 137 -7.12 12.96 13.18
N CYS A 138 -7.69 11.79 13.50
CA CYS A 138 -9.04 11.40 13.06
C CYS A 138 -9.98 11.24 14.26
N PRO A 139 -10.90 12.20 14.50
CA PRO A 139 -11.83 12.12 15.63
C PRO A 139 -12.82 10.95 15.50
N ALA A 140 -13.25 10.60 14.29
CA ALA A 140 -14.13 9.45 14.05
C ALA A 140 -13.49 8.12 14.48
N CYS A 141 -12.17 7.97 14.30
CA CYS A 141 -11.45 6.77 14.73
C CYS A 141 -11.11 6.76 16.23
N THR A 142 -10.70 7.91 16.78
CA THR A 142 -9.95 7.95 18.05
C THR A 142 -10.70 8.58 19.22
N TYR A 143 -11.72 9.40 18.97
CA TYR A 143 -12.47 10.09 20.02
C TYR A 143 -13.58 9.21 20.61
N LYS A 144 -13.18 8.09 21.22
CA LYS A 144 -14.09 7.10 21.81
C LYS A 144 -14.94 7.70 22.93
N LEU A 145 -16.23 7.41 22.92
CA LEU A 145 -17.18 7.87 23.94
C LEU A 145 -17.39 6.83 25.04
N GLU A 146 -17.69 7.26 26.25
CA GLU A 146 -18.02 6.36 27.35
C GLU A 146 -19.28 5.54 27.05
N GLY A 147 -19.21 4.23 27.27
CA GLY A 147 -20.33 3.31 27.03
C GLY A 147 -20.63 3.01 25.57
N GLU A 148 -19.77 3.41 24.62
CA GLU A 148 -19.94 3.04 23.21
C GLU A 148 -19.72 1.53 22.98
N GLU A 149 -20.43 0.96 22.00
CA GLU A 149 -20.28 -0.44 21.62
C GLU A 149 -18.88 -0.71 21.04
N GLN A 150 -18.28 -1.85 21.38
CA GLN A 150 -16.98 -2.23 20.84
C GLN A 150 -17.12 -2.75 19.41
N LEU A 151 -16.49 -2.03 18.47
CA LEU A 151 -16.35 -2.48 17.09
C LEU A 151 -15.39 -3.69 17.00
N ILE A 152 -15.70 -4.62 16.08
CA ILE A 152 -14.81 -5.76 15.76
C ILE A 152 -13.42 -5.29 15.35
N PHE A 153 -13.35 -4.22 14.55
CA PHE A 153 -12.12 -3.49 14.30
C PHE A 153 -12.20 -2.12 14.95
N SER A 154 -11.30 -1.86 15.89
CA SER A 154 -11.19 -0.57 16.58
C SER A 154 -10.78 0.55 15.62
N MET A 155 -9.98 0.21 14.61
CA MET A 155 -9.57 1.08 13.52
C MET A 155 -9.31 0.25 12.26
N LEU A 156 -9.78 0.77 11.12
CA LEU A 156 -9.39 0.29 9.80
C LEU A 156 -8.36 1.21 9.19
N VAL A 157 -7.29 0.62 8.67
CA VAL A 157 -6.22 1.33 7.98
C VAL A 157 -5.94 0.67 6.64
N THR A 158 -5.40 1.44 5.71
CA THR A 158 -4.83 0.94 4.46
C THR A 158 -3.38 1.41 4.38
N MET A 159 -2.50 0.58 3.84
CA MET A 159 -1.10 0.92 3.65
C MET A 159 -0.59 0.38 2.32
N ASP A 160 0.27 1.15 1.67
CA ASP A 160 0.88 0.74 0.40
C ASP A 160 2.14 1.56 0.06
N GLY A 161 2.93 1.08 -0.90
CA GLY A 161 4.10 1.77 -1.45
C GLY A 161 3.79 2.58 -2.71
N ASN A 162 4.52 3.69 -2.89
CA ASN A 162 4.45 4.50 -4.09
C ASN A 162 5.83 4.93 -4.56
N ASP A 163 6.18 4.47 -5.75
CA ASP A 163 7.43 4.74 -6.45
C ASP A 163 7.47 6.10 -7.17
N SER A 164 6.43 6.93 -7.13
CA SER A 164 6.43 8.17 -7.93
C SER A 164 7.35 9.24 -7.34
N LEU A 165 7.47 9.29 -6.02
CA LEU A 165 8.20 10.33 -5.27
C LEU A 165 9.69 10.01 -5.11
N LYS A 166 10.36 9.53 -6.16
CA LYS A 166 11.79 9.20 -6.11
C LYS A 166 12.66 10.45 -6.00
N ARG A 167 13.83 10.33 -5.36
CA ARG A 167 14.89 11.33 -5.35
C ARG A 167 16.17 10.76 -5.92
N VAL A 168 16.79 11.50 -6.85
CA VAL A 168 18.06 11.11 -7.45
C VAL A 168 19.16 11.20 -6.41
N LEU A 169 19.97 10.15 -6.31
CA LEU A 169 21.17 10.12 -5.49
C LEU A 169 22.17 11.17 -6.01
N ARG A 170 22.56 12.13 -5.18
CA ARG A 170 23.61 13.10 -5.54
C ARG A 170 24.97 12.42 -5.41
N ARG A 171 25.75 12.43 -6.50
CA ARG A 171 27.08 11.85 -6.63
C ARG A 171 28.10 12.93 -6.99
N GLY A 172 29.35 12.71 -6.58
CA GLY A 172 30.47 13.57 -6.97
C GLY A 172 30.94 13.25 -8.38
N PRO A 173 31.71 14.15 -9.01
CA PRO A 173 32.27 13.92 -10.35
C PRO A 173 33.18 12.68 -10.43
N ASP A 174 33.79 12.25 -9.31
CA ASP A 174 34.76 11.14 -9.27
C ASP A 174 34.23 9.84 -8.62
N SER A 175 32.93 9.77 -8.29
CA SER A 175 32.34 8.61 -7.60
C SER A 175 31.61 7.67 -8.56
N ASP A 176 32.36 6.88 -9.33
CA ASP A 176 31.82 5.78 -10.13
C ASP A 176 31.75 4.49 -9.29
N GLY A 177 30.62 4.28 -8.61
CA GLY A 177 30.33 3.07 -7.83
C GLY A 177 29.10 3.21 -6.92
N PRO A 178 28.61 2.12 -6.29
CA PRO A 178 27.64 2.20 -5.21
C PRO A 178 28.28 2.89 -3.99
N GLY A 179 27.75 4.04 -3.58
CA GLY A 179 28.27 4.85 -2.47
C GLY A 179 27.20 5.75 -1.85
N ASP A 180 27.56 6.43 -0.75
CA ASP A 180 26.67 7.36 -0.06
C ASP A 180 26.51 8.69 -0.81
N SER A 181 25.40 9.38 -0.57
CA SER A 181 25.14 10.66 -1.23
C SER A 181 26.19 11.70 -0.81
N ASN A 182 26.70 12.47 -1.77
CA ASN A 182 27.58 13.62 -1.49
C ASN A 182 26.81 14.89 -1.07
N GLU A 183 25.56 14.73 -0.64
CA GLU A 183 24.71 15.82 -0.21
C GLU A 183 25.24 16.42 1.10
N ARG A 184 25.20 17.76 1.20
CA ARG A 184 25.55 18.44 2.44
C ARG A 184 24.64 17.95 3.57
N TYR A 185 25.23 17.54 4.69
CA TYR A 185 24.49 17.17 5.88
C TYR A 185 23.55 18.29 6.32
N ASP A 186 22.28 17.95 6.54
CA ASP A 186 21.21 18.84 7.00
C ASP A 186 20.57 18.23 8.24
N ASN A 187 20.69 18.91 9.37
CA ASN A 187 20.20 18.46 10.67
C ASN A 187 18.77 18.92 10.98
N ARG A 188 18.14 19.64 10.05
CA ARG A 188 16.75 20.09 10.21
C ARG A 188 15.82 18.90 10.05
N ASP A 189 14.84 18.80 10.94
CA ASP A 189 13.77 17.80 10.83
C ASP A 189 12.56 18.39 10.11
N ALA A 190 12.05 17.72 9.08
CA ALA A 190 10.84 18.08 8.33
C ALA A 190 9.72 17.03 8.49
N SER A 191 9.85 16.10 9.43
CA SER A 191 8.91 15.01 9.65
C SER A 191 7.55 15.48 10.14
N ASP A 192 7.50 16.51 11.00
CA ASP A 192 6.28 17.05 11.65
C ASP A 192 5.37 15.96 12.26
N GLY A 193 5.97 14.87 12.75
CA GLY A 193 5.24 13.71 13.29
C GLY A 193 4.52 12.83 12.25
N TYR A 194 4.76 13.04 10.96
CA TYR A 194 4.27 12.19 9.87
C TYR A 194 5.24 11.08 9.51
N TYR A 195 6.55 11.34 9.53
CA TYR A 195 7.56 10.36 9.11
C TYR A 195 8.02 9.44 10.23
N LEU A 196 8.15 8.15 9.91
CA LEU A 196 8.91 7.22 10.75
C LEU A 196 10.42 7.37 10.46
N PRO A 197 11.28 7.51 11.48
CA PRO A 197 12.73 7.61 11.28
C PRO A 197 13.32 6.38 10.58
N ARG A 198 14.31 6.59 9.72
CA ARG A 198 14.98 5.52 8.92
C ARG A 198 15.58 4.46 9.83
N GLU A 199 16.17 4.91 10.93
CA GLU A 199 16.88 4.08 11.89
C GLU A 199 15.95 3.01 12.48
N LYS A 200 14.70 3.39 12.78
CA LYS A 200 13.65 2.49 13.29
C LYS A 200 13.18 1.50 12.24
N VAL A 201 13.03 1.94 11.00
CA VAL A 201 12.60 1.07 9.88
C VAL A 201 13.70 0.05 9.58
N ASP A 202 14.97 0.47 9.62
CA ASP A 202 16.11 -0.39 9.32
C ASP A 202 16.41 -1.41 10.42
N GLU A 203 15.86 -1.27 11.62
CA GLU A 203 15.85 -2.35 12.61
C GLU A 203 15.16 -3.60 12.04
N TRP A 204 14.07 -3.45 11.29
CA TRP A 204 13.38 -4.55 10.60
C TRP A 204 14.13 -5.07 9.37
N ALA A 205 15.13 -4.34 8.86
CA ALA A 205 16.06 -4.86 7.86
C ALA A 205 17.17 -5.71 8.50
N ARG A 206 17.64 -5.31 9.69
CA ARG A 206 18.75 -5.94 10.43
C ARG A 206 18.31 -7.18 11.21
N ARG A 207 17.08 -7.19 11.74
CA ARG A 207 16.41 -8.37 12.32
C ARG A 207 16.12 -9.34 11.15
N ARG A 208 17.08 -10.22 10.87
CA ARG A 208 17.14 -11.05 9.65
C ARG A 208 15.86 -11.86 9.45
N LEU A 209 15.07 -11.50 8.44
CA LEU A 209 14.13 -12.42 7.78
C LEU A 209 14.83 -13.68 7.21
N ALA A 210 16.16 -13.64 7.04
CA ALA A 210 16.97 -14.76 6.58
C ALA A 210 17.15 -15.88 7.61
N ASP A 211 17.10 -15.58 8.92
CA ASP A 211 17.26 -16.60 9.97
C ASP A 211 15.92 -17.24 10.38
N VAL A 212 14.79 -16.70 9.91
CA VAL A 212 13.41 -17.16 10.23
C VAL A 212 12.68 -17.77 9.04
N LEU A 213 13.30 -17.79 7.85
CA LEU A 213 12.84 -18.60 6.72
C LEU A 213 13.68 -19.87 6.68
N PRO A 214 13.33 -20.93 7.44
CA PRO A 214 13.84 -22.25 7.12
C PRO A 214 13.51 -22.52 5.65
N SER A 215 14.53 -22.97 4.92
CA SER A 215 14.40 -23.61 3.62
C SER A 215 13.19 -24.54 3.64
N ASP A 216 12.31 -24.35 2.67
CA ASP A 216 11.27 -25.29 2.24
C ASP A 216 11.01 -26.45 3.19
N ASP A 217 10.18 -26.26 4.22
CA ASP A 217 9.10 -27.18 4.61
C ASP A 217 8.40 -26.63 5.86
N ASN A 218 7.07 -26.46 5.80
CA ASN A 218 6.10 -26.41 6.92
C ASN A 218 4.86 -25.54 6.58
N GLY A 219 3.84 -26.21 6.06
CA GLY A 219 2.43 -26.13 6.50
C GLY A 219 1.58 -24.89 6.19
N ALA A 220 2.15 -23.71 5.98
CA ALA A 220 1.39 -22.48 5.72
C ALA A 220 2.07 -21.62 4.65
N GLU A 221 2.18 -22.14 3.44
CA GLU A 221 2.48 -21.30 2.29
C GLU A 221 1.23 -20.58 1.79
N ASN A 222 1.32 -19.28 1.54
CA ASN A 222 0.23 -18.54 0.92
C ASN A 222 0.03 -19.01 -0.54
N PRO A 223 -1.19 -19.39 -0.96
CA PRO A 223 -1.54 -19.75 -2.33
C PRO A 223 -1.15 -18.72 -3.42
N CYS A 224 -1.04 -17.43 -3.07
CA CYS A 224 -0.66 -16.33 -3.96
C CYS A 224 0.86 -16.05 -4.03
N LYS A 225 1.70 -16.71 -3.20
CA LYS A 225 3.14 -16.43 -3.04
C LYS A 225 3.96 -16.59 -4.33
N GLU A 226 3.63 -17.59 -5.16
CA GLU A 226 4.35 -17.89 -6.42
C GLU A 226 4.22 -16.77 -7.47
N ARG A 227 3.18 -15.93 -7.38
CA ARG A 227 2.87 -14.92 -8.39
C ARG A 227 3.70 -13.64 -8.24
N TRP A 228 4.00 -13.25 -7.00
CA TRP A 228 4.69 -11.99 -6.69
C TRP A 228 6.21 -12.09 -6.79
N LYS A 229 6.78 -13.29 -6.57
CA LYS A 229 8.23 -13.54 -6.77
C LYS A 229 8.70 -13.30 -8.22
N ASN A 230 7.81 -13.45 -9.20
CA ASN A 230 8.18 -13.47 -10.62
C ASN A 230 8.15 -12.09 -11.31
N MET A 231 7.83 -11.00 -10.61
CA MET A 231 7.69 -9.67 -11.25
C MET A 231 8.82 -8.65 -10.96
N LEU A 232 9.74 -8.89 -10.01
CA LEU A 232 10.40 -7.74 -9.37
C LEU A 232 11.88 -7.86 -8.93
N ASN A 233 12.66 -8.87 -9.35
CA ASN A 233 14.04 -8.99 -8.83
C ASN A 233 15.16 -8.57 -9.81
N ASP A 234 15.15 -9.02 -11.07
CA ASP A 234 16.34 -8.84 -11.93
C ASP A 234 16.35 -7.53 -12.75
N VAL A 235 15.20 -6.93 -13.07
CA VAL A 235 15.11 -5.70 -13.89
C VAL A 235 15.09 -4.43 -13.03
N THR A 236 14.56 -4.50 -11.81
CA THR A 236 14.38 -3.40 -10.86
C THR A 236 15.63 -3.06 -10.07
N ALA A 237 16.48 -4.05 -9.76
CA ALA A 237 17.72 -3.82 -9.00
C ALA A 237 18.68 -2.84 -9.72
N LYS A 238 18.78 -2.91 -11.06
CA LYS A 238 19.56 -1.95 -11.86
C LYS A 238 18.87 -0.58 -11.98
N MET A 239 17.54 -0.52 -12.05
CA MET A 239 16.79 0.76 -12.12
C MET A 239 16.86 1.59 -10.84
N TRP A 240 16.94 0.94 -9.67
CA TRP A 240 16.93 1.66 -8.39
C TRP A 240 18.28 2.24 -7.97
N GLY A 241 19.41 1.83 -8.58
CA GLY A 241 20.74 2.34 -8.24
C GLY A 241 20.97 3.83 -8.50
N ILE A 242 20.07 4.50 -9.22
CA ILE A 242 20.09 5.95 -9.50
C ILE A 242 19.42 6.75 -8.37
N PHE A 243 18.50 6.13 -7.62
CA PHE A 243 17.68 6.82 -6.62
C PHE A 243 18.14 6.47 -5.22
N ASP A 244 18.21 7.46 -4.34
CA ASP A 244 18.49 7.21 -2.92
C ASP A 244 17.19 6.78 -2.22
N GLU A 245 16.15 7.62 -2.31
CA GLU A 245 14.76 7.25 -2.03
C GLU A 245 14.07 6.88 -3.34
N THR A 246 13.55 5.67 -3.39
CA THR A 246 12.79 5.11 -4.53
C THR A 246 11.31 5.48 -4.48
N GLY A 247 10.83 6.01 -3.35
CA GLY A 247 9.42 6.31 -3.14
C GLY A 247 9.07 6.59 -1.68
N ILE A 248 7.79 6.49 -1.35
CA ILE A 248 7.27 6.49 0.01
C ILE A 248 6.41 5.26 0.27
N PHE A 249 6.35 4.79 1.50
CA PHE A 249 5.34 3.87 1.99
C PHE A 249 4.41 4.64 2.91
N LEU A 250 3.10 4.56 2.67
CA LEU A 250 2.08 5.38 3.30
C LEU A 250 1.08 4.49 4.04
N CYS A 251 0.64 4.93 5.21
CA CYS A 251 -0.52 4.36 5.89
C CYS A 251 -1.56 5.44 6.18
N LEU A 252 -2.82 5.15 5.86
CA LEU A 252 -3.99 6.00 6.07
C LEU A 252 -5.02 5.30 6.96
N CYS A 253 -5.77 6.05 7.75
CA CYS A 253 -7.03 5.52 8.29
C CYS A 253 -8.11 5.46 7.19
N ARG A 254 -9.20 4.73 7.45
CA ARG A 254 -10.34 4.63 6.50
C ARG A 254 -10.91 5.98 6.05
N HIS A 255 -10.84 7.00 6.91
CA HIS A 255 -11.33 8.35 6.61
C HIS A 255 -10.35 9.18 5.77
N GLY A 256 -9.15 8.66 5.46
CA GLY A 256 -8.18 9.29 4.57
C GLY A 256 -7.08 10.13 5.23
N PHE A 257 -7.07 10.25 6.57
CA PHE A 257 -5.98 10.95 7.29
C PHE A 257 -4.69 10.13 7.22
N ALA A 258 -3.57 10.80 6.96
CA ALA A 258 -2.29 10.13 6.96
C ALA A 258 -1.80 9.83 8.38
N LEU A 259 -1.57 8.54 8.65
CA LEU A 259 -1.13 8.04 9.94
C LEU A 259 0.39 8.00 10.01
N VAL A 260 1.06 7.50 8.97
CA VAL A 260 2.52 7.48 8.92
C VAL A 260 3.03 7.42 7.48
N LEU A 261 4.17 8.08 7.25
CA LEU A 261 4.96 8.06 6.04
C LEU A 261 6.32 7.41 6.32
N VAL A 262 6.82 6.65 5.37
CA VAL A 262 8.15 6.04 5.44
C VAL A 262 8.87 6.24 4.12
N ASP A 263 10.15 6.61 4.15
CA ASP A 263 10.97 6.64 2.95
C ASP A 263 11.35 5.21 2.52
N MET A 264 11.10 4.87 1.26
CA MET A 264 11.63 3.65 0.66
C MET A 264 13.05 3.92 0.14
N LEU A 265 14.04 3.16 0.60
CA LEU A 265 15.47 3.42 0.38
C LEU A 265 16.10 2.38 -0.53
N ARG A 266 16.57 2.82 -1.71
CA ARG A 266 17.31 2.01 -2.70
C ARG A 266 16.70 0.63 -3.00
N SER A 267 15.40 0.49 -2.75
CA SER A 267 14.63 -0.74 -2.84
C SER A 267 13.19 -0.40 -3.24
N GLY A 268 12.43 -1.35 -3.73
CA GLY A 268 10.97 -1.24 -3.78
C GLY A 268 10.39 -1.53 -2.40
N GLU A 269 9.16 -2.02 -2.38
CA GLU A 269 8.44 -2.41 -1.17
C GLU A 269 9.01 -3.69 -0.53
N LEU A 270 10.06 -3.53 0.28
CA LEU A 270 10.56 -4.60 1.15
C LEU A 270 9.63 -4.78 2.36
N SER A 271 9.58 -5.99 2.90
CA SER A 271 8.76 -6.32 4.08
C SER A 271 9.07 -5.49 5.33
N LYS A 272 10.26 -4.87 5.43
CA LYS A 272 10.62 -3.98 6.54
C LYS A 272 9.69 -2.79 6.70
N TYR A 273 9.15 -2.23 5.61
CA TYR A 273 8.29 -1.05 5.65
C TYR A 273 6.94 -1.35 6.30
N PRO A 274 6.14 -2.32 5.81
CA PRO A 274 4.88 -2.66 6.44
C PRO A 274 5.05 -3.23 7.86
N LEU A 275 6.14 -3.95 8.17
CA LEU A 275 6.43 -4.40 9.55
C LEU A 275 6.64 -3.21 10.51
N ALA A 276 7.47 -2.24 10.12
CA ALA A 276 7.71 -1.03 10.92
C ALA A 276 6.43 -0.20 11.10
N VAL A 277 5.57 -0.13 10.07
CA VAL A 277 4.26 0.52 10.16
C VAL A 277 3.35 -0.21 11.14
N VAL A 278 3.22 -1.53 11.07
CA VAL A 278 2.36 -2.30 12.00
C VAL A 278 2.84 -2.17 13.45
N GLU A 279 4.15 -2.25 13.70
CA GLU A 279 4.71 -2.01 15.03
C GLU A 279 4.34 -0.60 15.54
N HIS A 280 4.45 0.39 14.66
CA HIS A 280 4.09 1.77 14.97
C HIS A 280 2.59 1.93 15.26
N LEU A 281 1.71 1.26 14.51
CA LEU A 281 0.26 1.28 14.73
C LEU A 281 -0.12 0.59 16.05
N LEU A 282 0.44 -0.59 16.34
CA LEU A 282 0.21 -1.33 17.58
C LEU A 282 0.55 -0.50 18.82
N LYS A 283 1.68 0.22 18.76
CA LYS A 283 2.13 1.08 19.85
C LYS A 283 1.15 2.21 20.19
N HIS A 284 0.41 2.74 19.20
CA HIS A 284 -0.41 3.94 19.37
C HIS A 284 -1.92 3.68 19.40
N PHE A 285 -2.39 2.64 18.71
CA PHE A 285 -3.82 2.32 18.59
C PHE A 285 -4.19 1.01 19.30
N GLY A 286 -3.21 0.17 19.65
CA GLY A 286 -3.42 -1.04 20.43
C GLY A 286 -3.98 -2.19 19.61
N VAL A 287 -5.16 -2.68 20.02
CA VAL A 287 -5.73 -3.96 19.59
C VAL A 287 -6.84 -3.78 18.54
N ASP A 288 -7.21 -4.87 17.88
CA ASP A 288 -8.32 -4.97 16.92
C ASP A 288 -8.12 -4.11 15.67
N LEU A 289 -6.91 -4.09 15.10
CA LEU A 289 -6.59 -3.34 13.88
C LEU A 289 -6.88 -4.18 12.62
N GLY A 290 -7.67 -3.62 11.71
CA GLY A 290 -7.82 -4.15 10.34
C GLY A 290 -6.88 -3.42 9.39
N VAL A 291 -5.90 -4.13 8.83
CA VAL A 291 -4.84 -3.57 8.00
C VAL A 291 -5.01 -4.02 6.55
N GLY A 292 -5.55 -3.14 5.71
CA GLY A 292 -5.61 -3.29 4.26
C GLY A 292 -4.24 -3.11 3.61
N TYR A 293 -3.87 -4.07 2.77
CA TYR A 293 -2.69 -4.00 1.92
C TYR A 293 -2.92 -4.87 0.67
N ASP A 294 -2.47 -4.43 -0.50
CA ASP A 294 -2.55 -5.16 -1.76
C ASP A 294 -2.08 -6.61 -1.65
N ILE A 295 -0.93 -6.80 -1.02
CA ILE A 295 -0.38 -8.12 -0.75
C ILE A 295 -0.69 -8.57 0.68
N GLY A 296 -1.77 -8.08 1.29
CA GLY A 296 -2.16 -8.34 2.68
C GLY A 296 -2.23 -9.83 3.03
N CYS A 297 -2.68 -10.67 2.08
CA CYS A 297 -2.62 -12.12 2.25
C CYS A 297 -1.19 -12.66 2.43
N HIS A 298 -0.21 -12.14 1.68
CA HIS A 298 1.19 -12.58 1.75
C HIS A 298 1.88 -11.96 2.96
N PHE A 299 1.60 -10.68 3.19
CA PHE A 299 2.07 -9.96 4.35
C PHE A 299 1.61 -10.59 5.66
N CYS A 300 0.40 -11.16 5.73
CA CYS A 300 -0.06 -11.93 6.89
C CYS A 300 0.94 -13.02 7.30
N THR A 301 1.39 -13.84 6.33
CA THR A 301 2.39 -14.87 6.59
C THR A 301 3.73 -14.28 7.02
N THR A 302 4.14 -13.17 6.41
CA THR A 302 5.38 -12.46 6.78
C THR A 302 5.30 -11.91 8.20
N LEU A 303 4.17 -11.31 8.58
CA LEU A 303 3.91 -10.77 9.90
C LEU A 303 3.91 -11.89 10.94
N ASP A 304 3.18 -12.98 10.69
CA ASP A 304 3.09 -14.13 11.60
C ASP A 304 4.43 -14.80 11.88
N LYS A 305 5.31 -14.83 10.87
CA LYS A 305 6.67 -15.38 10.95
C LYS A 305 7.71 -14.37 11.45
N SER A 306 7.37 -13.09 11.58
CA SER A 306 8.30 -12.09 12.11
C SER A 306 8.30 -12.08 13.63
N ASP A 307 9.30 -11.42 14.22
CA ASP A 307 9.35 -11.15 15.66
C ASP A 307 8.12 -10.35 16.17
N LEU A 308 7.42 -9.63 15.27
CA LEU A 308 6.18 -8.91 15.60
C LEU A 308 4.95 -9.82 15.68
N GLY A 309 5.04 -11.05 15.16
CA GLY A 309 3.93 -11.99 15.04
C GLY A 309 3.20 -12.28 16.37
N PRO A 310 3.90 -12.56 17.48
CA PRO A 310 3.28 -12.76 18.79
C PRO A 310 2.46 -11.55 19.27
N ASP A 311 3.02 -10.35 19.14
CA ASP A 311 2.35 -9.11 19.55
C ASP A 311 1.16 -8.78 18.64
N ALA A 312 1.31 -8.97 17.34
CA ALA A 312 0.24 -8.79 16.37
C ALA A 312 -0.93 -9.76 16.62
N ARG A 313 -0.65 -11.03 16.95
CA ARG A 313 -1.68 -12.02 17.32
C ARG A 313 -2.36 -11.67 18.64
N LYS A 314 -1.59 -11.29 19.67
CA LYS A 314 -2.13 -10.83 20.96
C LYS A 314 -3.05 -9.62 20.79
N ALA A 315 -2.66 -8.71 19.91
CA ALA A 315 -3.44 -7.53 19.55
C ALA A 315 -4.56 -7.80 18.52
N ARG A 316 -4.71 -9.04 18.05
CA ARG A 316 -5.73 -9.45 17.06
C ARG A 316 -5.69 -8.61 15.76
N VAL A 317 -4.49 -8.29 15.29
CA VAL A 317 -4.32 -7.63 13.99
C VAL A 317 -4.80 -8.55 12.88
N ARG A 318 -5.63 -8.02 11.98
CA ARG A 318 -6.13 -8.73 10.80
C ARG A 318 -5.56 -8.09 9.55
N CYS A 319 -4.77 -8.84 8.79
CA CYS A 319 -4.40 -8.43 7.43
C CYS A 319 -5.59 -8.63 6.48
N LEU A 320 -5.81 -7.65 5.60
CA LEU A 320 -6.95 -7.54 4.70
C LEU A 320 -6.44 -7.18 3.30
N VAL A 321 -7.23 -7.47 2.28
CA VAL A 321 -6.94 -7.07 0.89
C VAL A 321 -8.06 -6.15 0.41
N GLY A 322 -7.68 -5.03 -0.20
CA GLY A 322 -8.63 -4.05 -0.75
C GLY A 322 -9.57 -4.66 -1.79
N ALA A 323 -10.75 -4.08 -1.95
CA ALA A 323 -11.78 -4.63 -2.83
C ALA A 323 -11.35 -4.67 -4.31
N PHE A 324 -10.59 -3.68 -4.77
CA PHE A 324 -10.12 -3.60 -6.15
C PHE A 324 -9.03 -4.60 -6.46
N HIS A 325 -8.08 -4.75 -5.54
CA HIS A 325 -6.96 -5.67 -5.69
C HIS A 325 -7.39 -7.11 -5.41
N GLY A 326 -8.28 -7.31 -4.42
CA GLY A 326 -8.76 -8.60 -3.96
C GLY A 326 -9.31 -9.50 -5.07
N HIS A 327 -9.96 -8.93 -6.09
CA HIS A 327 -10.46 -9.68 -7.23
C HIS A 327 -9.38 -10.26 -8.15
N ALA A 328 -8.16 -9.71 -8.13
CA ALA A 328 -7.04 -10.28 -8.87
C ALA A 328 -6.37 -11.44 -8.13
N HIS A 329 -6.64 -11.63 -6.83
CA HIS A 329 -6.16 -12.78 -6.08
C HIS A 329 -6.91 -14.04 -6.48
N ASN A 330 -6.32 -15.20 -6.15
CA ASN A 330 -6.99 -16.48 -6.34
C ASN A 330 -8.19 -16.64 -5.40
N ARG A 331 -9.08 -17.59 -5.72
CA ARG A 331 -10.34 -17.70 -4.99
C ARG A 331 -10.13 -18.02 -3.51
N LEU A 332 -9.17 -18.88 -3.18
CA LEU A 332 -8.85 -19.21 -1.79
C LEU A 332 -8.45 -17.96 -0.98
N CYS A 333 -7.64 -17.07 -1.57
CA CYS A 333 -7.32 -15.78 -0.98
C CYS A 333 -8.55 -14.85 -0.89
N GLN A 334 -9.39 -14.78 -1.92
CA GLN A 334 -10.62 -13.99 -1.88
C GLN A 334 -11.52 -14.41 -0.72
N VAL A 335 -11.75 -15.71 -0.53
CA VAL A 335 -12.60 -16.22 0.56
C VAL A 335 -12.05 -15.87 1.95
N CYS A 336 -10.72 -15.75 2.10
CA CYS A 336 -10.09 -15.44 3.39
C CYS A 336 -9.95 -13.94 3.70
N PHE A 337 -9.76 -13.11 2.66
CA PHE A 337 -9.27 -11.73 2.81
C PHE A 337 -10.09 -10.67 2.09
N LEU A 338 -11.03 -11.05 1.20
CA LEU A 338 -11.84 -10.07 0.47
C LEU A 338 -12.79 -9.37 1.43
N ALA A 339 -12.82 -8.05 1.34
CA ALA A 339 -13.63 -7.16 2.16
C ALA A 339 -15.08 -7.65 2.39
N LEU A 340 -15.74 -8.10 1.33
CA LEU A 340 -17.12 -8.60 1.37
C LEU A 340 -17.33 -9.73 2.40
N TYR A 341 -16.37 -10.64 2.55
CA TYR A 341 -16.52 -11.82 3.40
C TYR A 341 -15.97 -11.63 4.83
N VAL A 342 -15.34 -10.50 5.12
CA VAL A 342 -14.77 -10.23 6.44
C VAL A 342 -15.78 -9.52 7.32
N LYS A 343 -16.21 -10.21 8.39
CA LYS A 343 -17.08 -9.63 9.41
C LYS A 343 -16.45 -8.41 10.07
N GLY A 344 -17.25 -7.36 10.23
CA GLY A 344 -16.85 -6.11 10.89
C GLY A 344 -16.18 -5.11 9.96
N LEU A 345 -15.98 -5.42 8.67
CA LEU A 345 -15.36 -4.46 7.75
C LEU A 345 -16.33 -3.36 7.32
N GLY A 346 -17.63 -3.62 7.34
CA GLY A 346 -18.60 -2.71 6.74
C GLY A 346 -18.49 -2.71 5.21
N ILE A 347 -18.81 -1.58 4.57
CA ILE A 347 -18.72 -1.42 3.11
C ILE A 347 -17.37 -0.85 2.63
N GLU A 348 -16.39 -0.79 3.54
CA GLU A 348 -15.07 -0.22 3.28
C GLU A 348 -14.33 -0.93 2.15
N ASP A 349 -13.72 -0.13 1.25
CA ASP A 349 -12.97 -0.66 0.11
C ASP A 349 -11.47 -0.85 0.38
N LEU A 350 -10.93 -0.14 1.39
CA LEU A 350 -9.51 -0.10 1.76
C LEU A 350 -8.58 0.43 0.64
N GLU A 351 -9.12 1.18 -0.33
CA GLU A 351 -8.41 1.72 -1.50
C GLU A 351 -7.93 3.17 -1.30
N GLY A 352 -7.77 3.58 -0.04
CA GLY A 352 -7.42 4.95 0.32
C GLY A 352 -6.04 5.40 -0.18
N CYS A 353 -5.06 4.51 -0.19
CA CYS A 353 -3.70 4.81 -0.67
C CYS A 353 -3.72 5.26 -2.13
N GLU A 354 -4.52 4.61 -2.97
CA GLU A 354 -4.44 4.79 -4.42
C GLU A 354 -5.02 6.15 -4.82
N ARG A 355 -6.11 6.52 -4.12
CA ARG A 355 -6.71 7.86 -4.18
C ARG A 355 -5.74 8.94 -3.70
N ARG A 356 -4.92 8.65 -2.69
CA ARG A 356 -3.95 9.62 -2.17
C ARG A 356 -2.75 9.75 -3.10
N PHE A 357 -2.23 8.65 -3.62
CA PHE A 357 -1.12 8.62 -4.55
C PHE A 357 -1.43 9.34 -5.85
N SER A 358 -2.63 9.16 -6.40
CA SER A 358 -3.01 9.85 -7.65
C SER A 358 -2.88 11.37 -7.54
N ARG A 359 -3.08 11.93 -6.34
CA ARG A 359 -2.94 13.37 -6.08
C ARG A 359 -1.51 13.76 -5.70
N SER A 360 -0.85 12.98 -4.83
CA SER A 360 0.52 13.29 -4.38
C SER A 360 1.56 13.12 -5.49
N ASN A 361 1.29 12.32 -6.53
CA ASN A 361 2.21 12.12 -7.65
C ASN A 361 2.59 13.42 -8.39
N ALA A 362 1.78 14.47 -8.25
CA ALA A 362 2.12 15.80 -8.76
C ALA A 362 3.42 16.39 -8.13
N LEU A 363 3.79 15.97 -6.92
CA LEU A 363 5.04 16.36 -6.24
C LEU A 363 6.29 15.72 -6.86
N ALA A 364 6.15 14.72 -7.73
CA ALA A 364 7.29 13.99 -8.28
C ALA A 364 8.30 14.92 -8.99
N GLY A 365 7.81 15.98 -9.64
CA GLY A 365 8.64 16.97 -10.34
C GLY A 365 9.55 17.77 -9.40
N CYS A 366 9.01 18.29 -8.29
CA CYS A 366 9.77 19.08 -7.33
C CYS A 366 10.65 18.21 -6.41
N CYS A 367 10.21 16.99 -6.08
CA CYS A 367 10.97 16.08 -5.21
C CYS A 367 12.19 15.43 -5.88
N ARG A 368 12.19 15.29 -7.22
CA ARG A 368 13.19 14.46 -7.95
C ARG A 368 14.64 14.83 -7.70
N ARG A 369 14.92 16.13 -7.62
CA ARG A 369 16.28 16.70 -7.45
C ARG A 369 16.44 17.50 -6.15
N ALA A 370 15.41 17.48 -5.31
CA ALA A 370 15.40 18.14 -4.02
C ALA A 370 16.52 17.58 -3.11
N SER A 371 16.85 18.32 -2.07
CA SER A 371 17.62 17.78 -0.95
C SER A 371 16.75 16.78 -0.16
N ARG A 372 17.33 15.91 0.68
CA ARG A 372 16.55 15.02 1.55
C ARG A 372 15.57 15.82 2.42
N PHE A 373 16.06 16.89 3.05
CA PHE A 373 15.24 17.79 3.87
C PHE A 373 14.08 18.40 3.07
N HIS A 374 14.37 19.05 1.92
CA HIS A 374 13.32 19.71 1.15
C HIS A 374 12.31 18.70 0.59
N ARG A 375 12.73 17.48 0.20
CA ARG A 375 11.79 16.44 -0.21
C ARG A 375 10.80 16.09 0.90
N GLN A 376 11.30 15.86 2.12
CA GLN A 376 10.42 15.58 3.25
C GLN A 376 9.56 16.80 3.61
N GLN A 377 10.10 18.01 3.57
CA GLN A 377 9.35 19.25 3.82
C GLN A 377 8.19 19.43 2.85
N GLU A 378 8.40 19.19 1.54
CA GLU A 378 7.36 19.27 0.52
C GLU A 378 6.28 18.21 0.72
N ILE A 379 6.68 16.95 0.95
CA ILE A 379 5.73 15.85 1.18
C ILE A 379 4.93 16.11 2.45
N THR A 380 5.58 16.37 3.58
CA THR A 380 4.90 16.65 4.85
C THR A 380 3.97 17.85 4.74
N SER A 381 4.41 18.95 4.13
CA SER A 381 3.58 20.14 3.94
C SER A 381 2.34 19.85 3.11
N TYR A 382 2.49 19.07 2.03
CA TYR A 382 1.38 18.63 1.21
C TYR A 382 0.39 17.77 2.00
N PHE A 383 0.86 16.72 2.68
CA PHE A 383 0.00 15.81 3.43
C PHE A 383 -0.72 16.52 4.58
N LYS A 384 -0.03 17.39 5.31
CA LYS A 384 -0.62 18.22 6.37
C LYS A 384 -1.70 19.15 5.84
N HIS A 385 -1.42 19.88 4.75
CA HIS A 385 -2.42 20.75 4.12
C HIS A 385 -3.65 19.97 3.66
N MET A 386 -3.43 18.82 3.04
CA MET A 386 -4.48 17.94 2.59
C MET A 386 -5.33 17.39 3.74
N ASP A 387 -4.71 16.99 4.84
CA ASP A 387 -5.42 16.48 6.02
C ASP A 387 -6.27 17.59 6.67
N ASP A 388 -5.69 18.78 6.83
CA ASP A 388 -6.35 19.95 7.46
C ASP A 388 -7.52 20.50 6.63
N PHE A 389 -7.34 20.61 5.30
CA PHE A 389 -8.27 21.37 4.44
C PHE A 389 -9.18 20.53 3.55
N ASP A 390 -8.82 19.28 3.26
CA ASP A 390 -9.62 18.42 2.38
C ASP A 390 -10.21 17.25 3.15
N VAL A 391 -9.36 16.43 3.77
CA VAL A 391 -9.80 15.21 4.47
C VAL A 391 -10.75 15.57 5.61
N TYR A 392 -10.32 16.46 6.51
CA TYR A 392 -11.12 16.90 7.64
C TYR A 392 -12.41 17.60 7.21
N ALA A 393 -12.34 18.50 6.22
CA ALA A 393 -13.52 19.19 5.70
C ALA A 393 -14.54 18.22 5.05
N SER A 394 -14.06 17.14 4.41
CA SER A 394 -14.92 16.12 3.79
C SER A 394 -15.41 15.03 4.75
N LEU A 395 -14.95 15.00 6.01
CA LEU A 395 -15.26 13.92 6.94
C LEU A 395 -16.77 13.76 7.17
N ALA A 396 -17.50 14.87 7.37
CA ALA A 396 -18.96 14.83 7.50
C ALA A 396 -19.63 14.24 6.26
N THR A 397 -19.22 14.68 5.07
CA THR A 397 -19.75 14.19 3.79
C THR A 397 -19.45 12.71 3.61
N PHE A 398 -18.23 12.25 3.93
CA PHE A 398 -17.85 10.84 3.89
C PHE A 398 -18.78 9.99 4.76
N LEU A 399 -19.03 10.40 6.00
CA LEU A 399 -19.90 9.67 6.93
C LEU A 399 -21.35 9.62 6.42
N CYS A 400 -21.92 10.76 6.02
CA CYS A 400 -23.29 10.82 5.52
C CYS A 400 -23.48 10.04 4.20
N SER A 401 -22.56 10.19 3.25
CA SER A 401 -22.63 9.49 1.96
C SER A 401 -22.53 7.97 2.12
N ASN A 402 -21.68 7.48 3.03
CA ASN A 402 -21.62 6.04 3.33
C ASN A 402 -22.87 5.56 4.07
N TYR A 403 -23.50 6.40 4.89
CA TYR A 403 -24.78 6.08 5.53
C TYR A 403 -25.87 5.91 4.49
N GLU A 404 -26.03 6.87 3.56
CA GLU A 404 -26.97 6.79 2.45
C GLU A 404 -26.70 5.59 1.54
N GLN A 405 -25.43 5.31 1.24
CA GLN A 405 -25.04 4.15 0.46
C GLN A 405 -25.43 2.85 1.15
N SER A 406 -25.25 2.76 2.47
CA SER A 406 -25.63 1.60 3.26
C SER A 406 -27.15 1.40 3.25
N LEU A 407 -27.94 2.47 3.44
CA LEU A 407 -29.41 2.41 3.35
C LEU A 407 -29.88 1.92 1.98
N LYS A 408 -29.31 2.44 0.89
CA LYS A 408 -29.62 1.99 -0.49
C LYS A 408 -29.32 0.50 -0.71
N ILE A 409 -28.27 -0.02 -0.07
CA ILE A 409 -27.98 -1.46 -0.12
C ILE A 409 -29.04 -2.25 0.65
N LEU A 410 -29.50 -1.74 1.79
CA LEU A 410 -30.51 -2.39 2.63
C LEU A 410 -31.90 -2.42 1.97
N ASP A 411 -32.19 -1.52 1.03
CA ASP A 411 -33.42 -1.57 0.22
C ASP A 411 -33.55 -2.88 -0.58
N ASP A 412 -32.43 -3.56 -0.88
CA ASP A 412 -32.42 -4.85 -1.57
C ASP A 412 -32.84 -6.04 -0.66
N ASP A 413 -33.10 -5.85 0.64
CA ASP A 413 -33.37 -6.95 1.59
C ASP A 413 -34.52 -7.85 1.14
N GLN A 414 -35.64 -7.29 0.69
CA GLN A 414 -36.79 -8.07 0.20
C GLN A 414 -36.44 -8.88 -1.07
N ILE A 415 -35.61 -8.31 -1.94
CA ILE A 415 -35.15 -8.99 -3.15
C ILE A 415 -34.26 -10.17 -2.76
N VAL A 416 -33.34 -9.98 -1.83
CA VAL A 416 -32.46 -11.06 -1.36
C VAL A 416 -33.26 -12.16 -0.66
N ARG A 417 -34.25 -11.82 0.18
CA ARG A 417 -35.12 -12.83 0.82
C ARG A 417 -35.91 -13.66 -0.20
N ARG A 418 -36.41 -13.02 -1.27
CA ARG A 418 -37.07 -13.74 -2.37
C ARG A 418 -36.11 -14.69 -3.07
N LEU A 419 -34.90 -14.23 -3.38
CA LEU A 419 -33.87 -15.06 -4.02
C LEU A 419 -33.39 -16.20 -3.12
N MET A 420 -33.34 -15.99 -1.79
CA MET A 420 -33.05 -17.04 -0.82
C MET A 420 -34.15 -18.11 -0.85
N TRP A 421 -35.42 -17.70 -0.88
CA TRP A 421 -36.55 -18.64 -1.02
C TRP A 421 -36.48 -19.45 -2.33
N GLU A 422 -36.14 -18.81 -3.45
CA GLU A 422 -35.99 -19.46 -4.76
C GLU A 422 -34.84 -20.49 -4.79
N GLU A 423 -33.76 -20.25 -4.04
CA GLU A 423 -32.65 -21.20 -3.88
C GLU A 423 -32.80 -22.12 -2.66
N GLU A 424 -34.00 -22.18 -2.06
CA GLU A 424 -34.33 -23.04 -0.90
C GLU A 424 -33.44 -22.79 0.33
N VAL A 425 -32.93 -21.57 0.51
CA VAL A 425 -32.12 -21.15 1.65
C VAL A 425 -33.02 -20.57 2.74
N VAL A 426 -33.01 -21.18 3.92
CA VAL A 426 -33.87 -20.79 5.04
C VAL A 426 -33.19 -19.71 5.88
N ASP A 427 -31.90 -19.87 6.15
CA ASP A 427 -31.12 -18.95 6.99
C ASP A 427 -29.81 -18.52 6.34
N GLY A 428 -29.40 -17.28 6.62
CA GLY A 428 -28.13 -16.73 6.17
C GLY A 428 -26.90 -17.45 6.75
N GLU A 429 -27.03 -18.16 7.87
CA GLU A 429 -25.94 -19.00 8.41
C GLU A 429 -25.54 -20.10 7.43
N GLU A 430 -26.45 -20.58 6.57
CA GLU A 430 -26.12 -21.52 5.49
C GLU A 430 -25.10 -20.92 4.51
N PHE A 431 -25.15 -19.60 4.26
CA PHE A 431 -24.16 -18.92 3.42
C PHE A 431 -22.79 -18.80 4.11
N VAL A 432 -22.78 -18.65 5.43
CA VAL A 432 -21.53 -18.67 6.22
C VAL A 432 -20.89 -20.05 6.14
N GLN A 433 -21.69 -21.10 6.31
CA GLN A 433 -21.24 -22.48 6.19
C GLN A 433 -20.80 -22.81 4.76
N ALA A 434 -21.56 -22.41 3.74
CA ALA A 434 -21.20 -22.57 2.34
C ALA A 434 -19.83 -21.96 2.01
N LEU A 435 -19.54 -20.78 2.56
CA LEU A 435 -18.25 -20.12 2.40
C LEU A 435 -17.12 -20.85 3.13
N ALA A 436 -17.42 -21.43 4.31
CA ALA A 436 -16.49 -22.26 5.06
C ALA A 436 -16.19 -23.58 4.33
N ASP A 437 -17.19 -24.23 3.74
CA ASP A 437 -17.07 -25.44 2.93
C ASP A 437 -16.23 -25.16 1.68
N GLU A 438 -16.51 -24.05 0.96
CA GLU A 438 -15.68 -23.62 -0.18
C GLU A 438 -14.22 -23.42 0.23
N LYS A 439 -13.98 -22.78 1.39
CA LYS A 439 -12.62 -22.58 1.92
C LYS A 439 -11.93 -23.91 2.26
N ALA A 440 -12.63 -24.82 2.93
CA ALA A 440 -12.10 -26.12 3.33
C ALA A 440 -11.69 -26.92 2.08
N TYR A 441 -12.59 -27.04 1.11
CA TYR A 441 -12.36 -27.69 -0.17
C TYR A 441 -11.13 -27.14 -0.90
N LEU A 442 -11.06 -25.81 -1.10
CA LEU A 442 -9.92 -25.19 -1.78
C LEU A 442 -8.61 -25.36 -1.01
N THR A 443 -8.67 -25.37 0.33
CA THR A 443 -7.49 -25.58 1.18
C THR A 443 -6.99 -27.01 1.08
N GLU A 444 -7.88 -27.99 1.05
CA GLU A 444 -7.54 -29.41 0.90
C GLU A 444 -6.90 -29.69 -0.45
N LEU A 445 -7.50 -29.24 -1.55
CA LEU A 445 -6.91 -29.33 -2.89
C LEU A 445 -5.55 -28.64 -2.98
N TRP A 446 -5.42 -27.47 -2.36
CA TRP A 446 -4.14 -26.77 -2.35
C TRP A 446 -3.09 -27.57 -1.58
N LYS A 447 -3.43 -28.13 -0.40
CA LYS A 447 -2.53 -28.98 0.39
C LYS A 447 -2.16 -30.25 -0.37
N SER A 448 -3.12 -30.96 -0.95
CA SER A 448 -2.89 -32.21 -1.68
C SER A 448 -2.03 -32.00 -2.92
N SER A 449 -2.26 -30.90 -3.66
CA SER A 449 -1.43 -30.51 -4.82
C SER A 449 0.04 -30.23 -4.47
N LYS A 450 0.33 -29.93 -3.19
CA LYS A 450 1.68 -29.67 -2.68
C LYS A 450 2.26 -30.82 -1.86
N LYS A 451 1.45 -31.81 -1.49
CA LYS A 451 1.83 -32.84 -0.54
C LYS A 451 2.87 -33.78 -1.16
N THR A 452 4.12 -33.68 -0.73
CA THR A 452 5.17 -34.69 -0.92
C THR A 452 4.92 -35.87 0.03
N VAL A 453 3.83 -36.62 -0.17
CA VAL A 453 3.78 -37.98 0.39
C VAL A 453 4.67 -38.82 -0.48
N GLU A 454 5.91 -38.96 -0.06
CA GLU A 454 6.79 -39.98 -0.57
C GLU A 454 6.92 -41.01 0.54
N THR A 455 6.45 -42.23 0.29
CA THR A 455 7.06 -43.36 0.98
C THR A 455 8.57 -43.29 0.73
N VAL A 456 9.40 -43.72 1.69
CA VAL A 456 10.87 -43.67 1.51
C VAL A 456 11.29 -44.39 0.21
N GLU A 457 10.52 -45.40 -0.22
CA GLU A 457 10.68 -46.11 -1.50
C GLU A 457 10.32 -45.27 -2.74
N THR A 458 9.24 -44.49 -2.74
CA THR A 458 8.89 -43.60 -3.87
C THR A 458 9.90 -42.46 -4.00
N ARG A 459 10.38 -41.91 -2.87
CA ARG A 459 11.51 -40.95 -2.84
C ARG A 459 12.77 -41.56 -3.44
N TYR A 460 13.07 -42.81 -3.08
CA TYR A 460 14.21 -43.54 -3.62
C TYR A 460 14.12 -43.71 -5.14
N VAL A 461 12.97 -44.13 -5.66
CA VAL A 461 12.75 -44.26 -7.12
C VAL A 461 12.88 -42.93 -7.86
N ALA A 462 12.34 -41.84 -7.30
CA ALA A 462 12.48 -40.49 -7.88
C ALA A 462 13.95 -40.01 -7.87
N CYS A 463 14.67 -40.28 -6.78
CA CYS A 463 16.10 -39.98 -6.66
C CYS A 463 16.93 -40.80 -7.68
N LEU A 464 16.63 -42.09 -7.87
CA LEU A 464 17.24 -42.95 -8.89
C LEU A 464 17.03 -42.40 -10.31
N ALA A 465 15.81 -41.98 -10.65
CA ALA A 465 15.50 -41.38 -11.94
C ALA A 465 16.28 -40.07 -12.16
N THR A 466 16.38 -39.23 -11.12
CA THR A 466 17.14 -37.98 -11.17
C THR A 466 18.64 -38.25 -11.34
N PHE A 467 19.18 -39.24 -10.62
CA PHE A 467 20.58 -39.65 -10.74
C PHE A 467 20.92 -40.19 -12.14
N ALA A 468 20.03 -40.95 -12.75
CA ALA A 468 20.17 -41.42 -14.12
C ALA A 468 20.19 -40.25 -15.11
N ALA A 469 19.23 -39.31 -15.01
CA ALA A 469 19.17 -38.12 -15.86
C ALA A 469 20.39 -37.20 -15.71
N ASP A 470 20.87 -36.98 -14.47
CA ASP A 470 22.09 -36.21 -14.21
C ASP A 470 23.32 -36.92 -14.79
N SER A 471 23.36 -38.26 -14.74
CA SER A 471 24.43 -39.07 -15.34
C SER A 471 24.45 -38.98 -16.86
N ASP A 472 23.29 -39.05 -17.51
CA ASP A 472 23.14 -38.86 -18.95
C ASP A 472 23.54 -37.44 -19.37
N LYS A 473 23.15 -36.43 -18.59
CA LYS A 473 23.51 -35.04 -18.88
C LYS A 473 25.01 -34.81 -18.78
N VAL A 474 25.67 -35.40 -17.78
CA VAL A 474 27.13 -35.42 -17.67
C VAL A 474 27.76 -36.13 -18.86
N ALA A 475 27.22 -37.26 -19.31
CA ALA A 475 27.72 -37.98 -20.48
C ALA A 475 27.62 -37.13 -21.77
N GLN A 476 26.47 -36.49 -22.00
CA GLN A 476 26.25 -35.58 -23.14
C GLN A 476 27.22 -34.39 -23.11
N LEU A 477 27.37 -33.73 -21.95
CA LEU A 477 28.28 -32.58 -21.81
C LEU A 477 29.75 -33.00 -21.95
N ARG A 478 30.14 -34.18 -21.45
CA ARG A 478 31.48 -34.75 -21.68
C ARG A 478 31.74 -35.01 -23.16
N ALA A 479 30.76 -35.56 -23.89
CA ALA A 479 30.86 -35.78 -25.33
C ALA A 479 31.00 -34.44 -26.09
N ALA A 480 30.19 -33.43 -25.73
CA ALA A 480 30.26 -32.10 -26.33
C ALA A 480 31.59 -31.38 -26.06
N VAL A 481 32.15 -31.51 -24.84
CA VAL A 481 33.48 -30.97 -24.50
C VAL A 481 34.59 -31.71 -25.26
N ARG A 482 34.47 -33.02 -25.46
CA ARG A 482 35.45 -33.80 -26.26
C ARG A 482 35.42 -33.37 -27.73
N LEU A 483 34.23 -33.23 -28.33
CA LEU A 483 34.06 -32.80 -29.72
C LEU A 483 34.61 -31.38 -29.94
N ALA A 484 34.35 -30.47 -29.01
CA ALA A 484 34.87 -29.11 -29.06
C ALA A 484 36.40 -29.03 -28.94
N LYS A 485 37.06 -30.07 -28.39
CA LYS A 485 38.52 -30.17 -28.31
C LYS A 485 39.15 -30.81 -29.55
N SER A 486 38.39 -31.56 -30.35
CA SER A 486 38.86 -32.18 -31.59
C SER A 486 38.79 -31.28 -32.82
N ASP A 487 37.91 -30.27 -32.83
CA ASP A 487 37.65 -29.42 -34.02
C ASP A 487 38.63 -28.24 -34.21
N GLY A 488 39.74 -28.18 -33.47
CA GLY A 488 40.85 -27.26 -33.78
C GLY A 488 40.52 -25.75 -33.80
N ALA A 489 39.38 -25.32 -33.28
CA ALA A 489 39.02 -23.91 -33.21
C ALA A 489 39.86 -23.18 -32.17
N ALA A 490 40.47 -22.06 -32.58
CA ALA A 490 41.44 -21.25 -31.85
C ALA A 490 41.19 -21.15 -30.33
N PHE A 491 42.15 -21.68 -29.58
CA PHE A 491 42.23 -21.60 -28.12
C PHE A 491 42.29 -20.13 -27.65
N THR A 492 41.19 -19.63 -27.09
CA THR A 492 41.20 -18.43 -26.24
C THR A 492 41.26 -18.87 -24.79
N PRO A 493 42.19 -18.37 -23.96
CA PRO A 493 42.33 -18.81 -22.57
C PRO A 493 41.18 -18.24 -21.73
N GLY A 494 40.16 -19.07 -21.53
CA GLY A 494 39.02 -18.86 -20.65
C GLY A 494 38.09 -20.07 -20.76
N LYS A 495 37.75 -20.72 -19.62
CA LYS A 495 36.96 -21.97 -19.58
C LYS A 495 35.73 -21.85 -20.48
N SER A 496 35.62 -22.73 -21.49
CA SER A 496 34.48 -22.75 -22.40
C SER A 496 33.18 -22.88 -21.61
N LYS A 497 32.09 -22.24 -22.07
CA LYS A 497 30.74 -22.36 -21.45
C LYS A 497 30.36 -23.81 -21.16
N ASN A 498 30.78 -24.74 -22.02
CA ASN A 498 30.50 -26.18 -21.88
C ASN A 498 31.32 -26.84 -20.74
N GLU A 499 32.53 -26.36 -20.45
CA GLU A 499 33.34 -26.87 -19.33
C GLU A 499 32.80 -26.40 -17.97
N ILE A 500 32.30 -25.16 -17.90
CA ILE A 500 31.62 -24.64 -16.69
C ILE A 500 30.30 -25.40 -16.47
N ALA A 501 29.51 -25.59 -17.53
CA ALA A 501 28.27 -26.37 -17.45
C ALA A 501 28.54 -27.84 -17.04
N LEU A 502 29.61 -28.44 -17.55
CA LEU A 502 30.02 -29.79 -17.16
C LEU A 502 30.41 -29.86 -15.68
N LYS A 503 31.16 -28.87 -15.17
CA LYS A 503 31.52 -28.81 -13.74
C LYS A 503 30.27 -28.76 -12.85
N HIS A 504 29.32 -27.87 -13.17
CA HIS A 504 28.06 -27.80 -12.41
C HIS A 504 27.22 -29.07 -12.51
N ALA A 505 27.18 -29.71 -13.68
CA ALA A 505 26.48 -30.99 -13.85
C ALA A 505 27.11 -32.11 -13.02
N LEU A 506 28.44 -32.14 -12.90
CA LEU A 506 29.16 -33.09 -12.03
C LEU A 506 28.86 -32.83 -10.54
N GLU A 507 28.95 -31.57 -10.09
CA GLU A 507 28.60 -31.15 -8.73
C GLU A 507 27.13 -31.46 -8.38
N LYS A 508 26.22 -31.36 -9.37
CA LYS A 508 24.82 -31.75 -9.20
C LYS A 508 24.67 -33.26 -9.05
N ARG A 509 25.28 -34.04 -9.95
CA ARG A 509 25.24 -35.51 -9.90
C ARG A 509 25.80 -36.06 -8.59
N GLU A 510 26.86 -35.46 -8.06
CA GLU A 510 27.48 -35.88 -6.80
C GLU A 510 26.60 -35.58 -5.59
N ARG A 511 25.91 -34.44 -5.57
CA ARG A 511 24.86 -34.16 -4.58
C ARG A 511 23.72 -35.19 -4.64
N THR A 512 23.21 -35.46 -5.84
CA THR A 512 22.16 -36.48 -6.04
C THR A 512 22.64 -37.87 -5.58
N ALA A 513 23.91 -38.22 -5.84
CA ALA A 513 24.50 -39.48 -5.37
C ALA A 513 24.58 -39.57 -3.84
N GLY A 514 24.93 -38.47 -3.17
CA GLY A 514 24.95 -38.39 -1.70
C GLY A 514 23.57 -38.61 -1.10
N THR A 515 22.55 -37.89 -1.59
CA THR A 515 21.15 -38.08 -1.18
C THR A 515 20.68 -39.51 -1.41
N LEU A 516 21.11 -40.13 -2.51
CA LEU A 516 20.74 -41.50 -2.84
C LEU A 516 21.37 -42.50 -1.88
N ALA A 517 22.63 -42.29 -1.47
CA ALA A 517 23.31 -43.11 -0.47
C ALA A 517 22.66 -42.99 0.93
N GLU A 518 22.22 -41.79 1.32
CA GLU A 518 21.47 -41.57 2.57
C GLU A 518 20.16 -42.36 2.59
N ILE A 519 19.41 -42.34 1.47
CA ILE A 519 18.16 -43.09 1.34
C ILE A 519 18.42 -44.61 1.29
N GLU A 520 19.50 -45.06 0.64
CA GLU A 520 19.92 -46.47 0.61
C GLU A 520 20.25 -46.97 2.02
N GLN A 521 20.90 -46.15 2.84
CA GLN A 521 21.19 -46.45 4.25
C GLN A 521 19.90 -46.52 5.09
N GLU A 522 18.96 -45.59 4.90
CA GLU A 522 17.68 -45.56 5.61
C GLU A 522 16.81 -46.78 5.29
N LEU A 523 16.81 -47.25 4.04
CA LEU A 523 16.04 -48.41 3.58
C LEU A 523 16.78 -49.75 3.80
N GLY A 524 18.03 -49.74 4.25
CA GLY A 524 18.85 -50.95 4.39
C GLY A 524 19.14 -51.65 3.05
N ILE A 525 19.34 -50.88 1.97
CA ILE A 525 19.56 -51.39 0.61
C ILE A 525 21.06 -51.61 0.38
N GLU A 526 21.49 -52.88 0.31
CA GLU A 526 22.89 -53.23 0.01
C GLU A 526 23.23 -53.12 -1.48
N THR A 527 22.26 -53.38 -2.36
CA THR A 527 22.43 -53.29 -3.83
C THR A 527 21.37 -52.37 -4.42
N ARG A 528 21.83 -51.33 -5.12
CA ARG A 528 20.99 -50.34 -5.78
C ARG A 528 19.92 -50.97 -6.66
N TRP A 529 18.67 -50.51 -6.54
CA TRP A 529 17.59 -51.05 -7.36
C TRP A 529 17.81 -50.76 -8.85
N THR A 530 17.56 -51.78 -9.67
CA THR A 530 17.52 -51.67 -11.13
C THR A 530 16.08 -51.59 -11.62
N PRO A 531 15.83 -51.16 -12.88
CA PRO A 531 14.48 -51.09 -13.44
C PRO A 531 13.68 -52.40 -13.41
N GLU A 532 14.37 -53.54 -13.29
CA GLU A 532 13.80 -54.89 -13.24
C GLU A 532 13.41 -55.34 -11.82
N ASN A 533 13.81 -54.59 -10.78
CA ASN A 533 13.52 -54.95 -9.40
C ASN A 533 12.01 -54.83 -9.09
N PRO A 534 11.34 -55.86 -8.55
CA PRO A 534 9.91 -55.80 -8.23
C PRO A 534 9.52 -54.65 -7.28
N ARG A 535 10.36 -54.29 -6.31
CA ARG A 535 10.12 -53.15 -5.40
C ARG A 535 10.26 -51.82 -6.14
N TYR A 536 11.21 -51.71 -7.07
CA TYR A 536 11.34 -50.55 -7.94
C TYR A 536 10.09 -50.38 -8.82
N ILE A 537 9.60 -51.47 -9.43
CA ILE A 537 8.40 -51.43 -10.28
C ILE A 537 7.16 -51.02 -9.47
N ALA A 538 6.96 -51.59 -8.29
CA ALA A 538 5.85 -51.25 -7.41
C ALA A 538 5.91 -49.79 -6.94
N ALA A 539 7.05 -49.34 -6.42
CA ALA A 539 7.25 -47.96 -5.97
C ALA A 539 7.19 -46.97 -7.13
N LYS A 540 7.65 -47.33 -8.33
CA LYS A 540 7.50 -46.49 -9.53
C LYS A 540 6.04 -46.34 -9.94
N LYS A 541 5.25 -47.42 -9.90
CA LYS A 541 3.82 -47.39 -10.19
C LYS A 541 3.08 -46.50 -9.19
N GLU A 542 3.41 -46.61 -7.91
CA GLU A 542 2.86 -45.76 -6.86
C GLU A 542 3.27 -44.29 -7.05
N ALA A 543 4.54 -44.01 -7.34
CA ALA A 543 5.04 -42.66 -7.59
C ALA A 543 4.33 -41.99 -8.79
N CYS A 544 4.15 -42.72 -9.90
CA CYS A 544 3.42 -42.22 -11.06
C CYS A 544 1.94 -41.94 -10.74
N PHE A 545 1.30 -42.79 -9.93
CA PHE A 545 -0.09 -42.57 -9.51
C PHE A 545 -0.23 -41.35 -8.59
N LEU A 546 0.69 -41.16 -7.65
CA LEU A 546 0.72 -39.99 -6.77
C LEU A 546 0.99 -38.70 -7.55
N GLU A 547 1.90 -38.73 -8.53
CA GLU A 547 2.18 -37.60 -9.41
C GLU A 547 0.94 -37.23 -10.27
N TYR A 548 0.21 -38.23 -10.75
CA TYR A 548 -1.07 -38.04 -11.42
C TYR A 548 -2.12 -37.38 -10.52
N GLN A 549 -2.31 -37.87 -9.29
CA GLN A 549 -3.24 -37.26 -8.33
C GLN A 549 -2.87 -35.80 -8.03
N ARG A 550 -1.59 -35.50 -7.81
CA ARG A 550 -1.12 -34.11 -7.59
C ARG A 550 -1.40 -33.22 -8.81
N ALA A 551 -1.15 -33.73 -10.01
CA ALA A 551 -1.39 -33.00 -11.24
C ALA A 551 -2.90 -32.76 -11.47
N LEU A 552 -3.74 -33.74 -11.14
CA LEU A 552 -5.19 -33.64 -11.17
C LEU A 552 -5.70 -32.60 -10.17
N ASP A 553 -5.33 -32.70 -8.89
CA ASP A 553 -5.75 -31.75 -7.85
C ASP A 553 -5.30 -30.31 -8.17
N ARG A 554 -4.08 -30.16 -8.72
CA ARG A 554 -3.57 -28.85 -9.15
C ARG A 554 -4.35 -28.29 -10.33
N LEU A 555 -4.72 -29.13 -11.30
CA LEU A 555 -5.52 -28.73 -12.45
C LEU A 555 -6.93 -28.34 -12.02
N GLU A 556 -7.58 -29.16 -11.19
CA GLU A 556 -8.90 -28.91 -10.61
C GLU A 556 -8.93 -27.59 -9.86
N LEU A 557 -7.98 -27.37 -8.94
CA LEU A 557 -7.86 -26.12 -8.19
C LEU A 557 -7.84 -24.91 -9.13
N LEU A 558 -6.98 -24.92 -10.15
CA LEU A 558 -6.82 -23.78 -11.07
C LEU A 558 -8.05 -23.56 -11.97
N VAL A 559 -8.73 -24.63 -12.38
CA VAL A 559 -9.93 -24.55 -13.22
C VAL A 559 -11.11 -24.03 -12.40
N VAL A 560 -11.34 -24.56 -11.20
CA VAL A 560 -12.41 -24.09 -10.28
C VAL A 560 -12.20 -22.62 -9.92
N GLU A 561 -10.97 -22.23 -9.57
CA GLU A 561 -10.62 -20.83 -9.30
C GLU A 561 -10.95 -19.92 -10.50
N ARG A 562 -10.57 -20.34 -11.72
CA ARG A 562 -10.83 -19.58 -12.95
C ARG A 562 -12.33 -19.42 -13.22
N LEU A 563 -13.10 -20.50 -13.10
CA LEU A 563 -14.54 -20.49 -13.40
C LEU A 563 -15.31 -19.55 -12.46
N PHE A 564 -15.01 -19.61 -11.15
CA PHE A 564 -15.64 -18.72 -10.17
C PHE A 564 -15.35 -17.23 -10.37
N GLU A 565 -14.29 -16.91 -11.10
CA GLU A 565 -13.92 -15.53 -11.41
C GLU A 565 -14.44 -15.06 -12.76
N LEU A 566 -14.57 -15.96 -13.73
CA LEU A 566 -15.23 -15.67 -15.01
C LEU A 566 -16.67 -15.21 -14.81
N THR A 567 -17.40 -15.84 -13.89
CA THR A 567 -18.75 -15.40 -13.51
C THR A 567 -18.79 -13.94 -13.08
N LYS A 568 -17.69 -13.41 -12.50
CA LYS A 568 -17.59 -12.00 -12.08
C LYS A 568 -17.23 -11.05 -13.22
N MET A 569 -16.55 -11.52 -14.27
CA MET A 569 -16.22 -10.68 -15.43
C MET A 569 -17.48 -10.22 -16.19
N ASN A 570 -18.54 -11.03 -16.13
CA ASN A 570 -19.84 -10.75 -16.73
C ASN A 570 -20.80 -10.01 -15.77
N GLN A 571 -20.37 -9.63 -14.56
CA GLN A 571 -21.20 -8.83 -13.65
C GLN A 571 -21.37 -7.40 -14.17
N SER A 572 -22.62 -7.01 -14.37
CA SER A 572 -23.02 -5.64 -14.68
C SER A 572 -22.56 -4.68 -13.56
N GLY A 573 -22.05 -3.50 -13.92
CA GLY A 573 -21.57 -2.49 -12.97
C GLY A 573 -20.05 -2.48 -12.71
N THR A 574 -19.28 -3.41 -13.27
CA THR A 574 -17.82 -3.44 -13.12
C THR A 574 -17.13 -2.34 -13.94
N GLY A 575 -16.48 -1.35 -13.31
CA GLY A 575 -15.82 -0.23 -14.02
C GLY A 575 -14.66 -0.66 -14.95
N TYR A 576 -14.35 0.15 -15.98
CA TYR A 576 -13.37 -0.21 -17.02
C TYR A 576 -11.98 -0.60 -16.47
N LYS A 577 -11.46 0.12 -15.48
CA LYS A 577 -10.16 -0.20 -14.85
C LYS A 577 -10.20 -1.55 -14.13
N MET A 578 -11.28 -1.82 -13.39
CA MET A 578 -11.49 -3.12 -12.73
C MET A 578 -11.56 -4.25 -13.76
N ARG A 579 -12.32 -4.07 -14.85
CA ARG A 579 -12.39 -5.06 -15.93
C ARG A 579 -11.02 -5.35 -16.53
N LYS A 580 -10.18 -4.33 -16.74
CA LYS A 580 -8.80 -4.50 -17.21
C LYS A 580 -7.95 -5.28 -16.22
N HIS A 581 -8.11 -5.02 -14.91
CA HIS A 581 -7.39 -5.72 -13.86
C HIS A 581 -7.77 -7.21 -13.78
N ILE A 582 -9.08 -7.49 -13.78
CA ILE A 582 -9.63 -8.85 -13.84
C ILE A 582 -9.15 -9.57 -15.10
N ALA A 583 -9.22 -8.92 -16.27
CA ALA A 583 -8.76 -9.51 -17.54
C ALA A 583 -7.28 -9.87 -17.51
N LYS A 584 -6.41 -8.98 -16.99
CA LYS A 584 -4.98 -9.25 -16.83
C LYS A 584 -4.74 -10.41 -15.87
N SER A 585 -5.55 -10.51 -14.81
CA SER A 585 -5.47 -11.64 -13.89
C SER A 585 -5.87 -12.97 -14.54
N LEU A 586 -6.95 -12.97 -15.31
CA LEU A 586 -7.43 -14.13 -16.08
C LEU A 586 -6.39 -14.60 -17.12
N GLN A 587 -5.72 -13.68 -17.82
CA GLN A 587 -4.65 -14.04 -18.76
C GLN A 587 -3.50 -14.81 -18.09
N ALA A 588 -3.07 -14.36 -16.91
CA ALA A 588 -2.04 -15.05 -16.13
C ALA A 588 -2.49 -16.46 -15.70
N ARG A 589 -3.77 -16.62 -15.32
CA ARG A 589 -4.34 -17.92 -14.95
C ARG A 589 -4.48 -18.86 -16.13
N SER A 590 -4.90 -18.38 -17.30
CA SER A 590 -4.95 -19.20 -18.51
C SER A 590 -3.57 -19.78 -18.85
N LYS A 591 -2.48 -19.04 -18.57
CA LYS A 591 -1.12 -19.57 -18.69
C LYS A 591 -0.80 -20.64 -17.63
N ALA A 592 -1.23 -20.45 -16.38
CA ALA A 592 -1.06 -21.45 -15.32
C ALA A 592 -1.85 -22.73 -15.60
N VAL A 593 -3.10 -22.62 -16.06
CA VAL A 593 -3.95 -23.73 -16.48
C VAL A 593 -3.31 -24.48 -17.65
N ARG A 594 -2.80 -23.78 -18.66
CA ARG A 594 -2.02 -24.38 -19.76
C ARG A 594 -0.87 -25.26 -19.25
N ASN A 595 -0.08 -24.75 -18.33
CA ASN A 595 1.03 -25.50 -17.74
C ASN A 595 0.54 -26.69 -16.90
N ALA A 596 -0.59 -26.55 -16.19
CA ALA A 596 -1.18 -27.62 -15.40
C ALA A 596 -1.75 -28.74 -16.27
N VAL A 597 -2.43 -28.42 -17.36
CA VAL A 597 -2.91 -29.40 -18.36
C VAL A 597 -1.74 -30.19 -18.96
N ALA A 598 -0.64 -29.51 -19.31
CA ALA A 598 0.55 -30.20 -19.83
C ALA A 598 1.13 -31.20 -18.80
N LYS A 599 1.21 -30.80 -17.53
CA LYS A 599 1.66 -31.68 -16.44
C LYS A 599 0.69 -32.85 -16.20
N TYR A 600 -0.61 -32.57 -16.20
CA TYR A 600 -1.66 -33.57 -16.07
C TYR A 600 -1.57 -34.60 -17.21
N ASN A 601 -1.49 -34.18 -18.47
CA ASN A 601 -1.42 -35.07 -19.62
C ASN A 601 -0.16 -35.95 -19.59
N ALA A 602 0.98 -35.40 -19.15
CA ALA A 602 2.20 -36.17 -18.96
C ALA A 602 2.05 -37.23 -17.86
N ALA A 603 1.49 -36.86 -16.70
CA ALA A 603 1.27 -37.79 -15.60
C ALA A 603 0.20 -38.85 -15.94
N ALA A 604 -0.88 -38.45 -16.61
CA ALA A 604 -1.97 -39.31 -17.08
C ALA A 604 -1.48 -40.42 -18.03
N ALA A 605 -0.54 -40.09 -18.92
CA ALA A 605 0.09 -41.07 -19.81
C ALA A 605 1.04 -42.04 -19.07
N ALA A 606 1.59 -41.62 -17.93
CA ALA A 606 2.53 -42.41 -17.13
C ALA A 606 1.84 -43.42 -16.17
N VAL A 607 0.56 -43.26 -15.87
CA VAL A 607 -0.21 -44.21 -15.04
C VAL A 607 -0.59 -45.45 -15.85
N THR A 608 -0.73 -46.59 -15.18
CA THR A 608 -1.22 -47.84 -15.80
C THR A 608 -2.53 -48.29 -15.15
N PRO A 609 -3.65 -48.39 -15.91
CA PRO A 609 -3.78 -48.02 -17.33
C PRO A 609 -3.69 -46.48 -17.55
N PRO A 610 -3.24 -46.02 -18.75
CA PRO A 610 -3.21 -44.60 -19.08
C PRO A 610 -4.57 -43.93 -18.93
N ARG A 611 -4.58 -42.65 -18.56
CA ARG A 611 -5.80 -41.84 -18.45
C ARG A 611 -5.95 -40.94 -19.67
N ASP A 612 -7.20 -40.60 -19.98
CA ASP A 612 -7.51 -39.77 -21.14
C ASP A 612 -6.86 -38.37 -20.99
N PRO A 613 -6.23 -37.86 -22.06
CA PRO A 613 -5.67 -36.52 -22.05
C PRO A 613 -6.79 -35.48 -22.06
N VAL A 614 -6.50 -34.33 -21.45
CA VAL A 614 -7.38 -33.18 -21.42
C VAL A 614 -6.96 -32.20 -22.49
N ASP A 615 -7.91 -31.79 -23.33
CA ASP A 615 -7.71 -30.72 -24.29
C ASP A 615 -7.81 -29.35 -23.61
N ILE A 616 -6.79 -28.52 -23.84
CA ILE A 616 -6.72 -27.17 -23.30
C ILE A 616 -7.78 -26.24 -23.88
N GLU A 617 -8.12 -26.39 -25.17
CA GLU A 617 -9.09 -25.52 -25.83
C GLU A 617 -10.46 -25.72 -25.18
N LYS A 618 -10.87 -26.98 -25.03
CA LYS A 618 -12.06 -27.37 -24.28
C LYS A 618 -12.07 -26.84 -22.84
N VAL A 619 -10.93 -26.92 -22.11
CA VAL A 619 -10.83 -26.38 -20.73
C VAL A 619 -11.00 -24.87 -20.66
N LEU A 620 -10.52 -24.13 -21.66
CA LEU A 620 -10.64 -22.68 -21.69
C LEU A 620 -12.03 -22.21 -22.12
N GLU A 621 -12.74 -23.02 -22.90
CA GLU A 621 -14.13 -22.79 -23.35
C GLU A 621 -15.17 -23.02 -22.26
N TYR A 622 -14.87 -23.82 -21.23
CA TYR A 622 -15.83 -24.06 -20.15
C TYR A 622 -16.30 -22.76 -19.49
N ALA A 623 -17.62 -22.63 -19.43
CA ALA A 623 -18.32 -21.53 -18.76
C ALA A 623 -18.89 -21.97 -17.41
N PHE A 624 -19.18 -23.26 -17.23
CA PHE A 624 -19.76 -23.82 -16.01
C PHE A 624 -18.94 -25.00 -15.47
N LEU A 625 -19.03 -25.24 -14.16
CA LEU A 625 -18.39 -26.39 -13.53
C LEU A 625 -18.93 -27.73 -14.04
N ALA A 626 -20.20 -27.77 -14.44
CA ALA A 626 -20.85 -28.97 -14.97
C ALA A 626 -20.24 -29.46 -16.29
N ASP A 627 -19.55 -28.59 -17.03
CA ASP A 627 -18.91 -28.91 -18.31
C ASP A 627 -17.57 -29.64 -18.12
N PHE A 628 -17.04 -29.68 -16.89
CA PHE A 628 -15.74 -30.27 -16.59
C PHE A 628 -15.89 -31.73 -16.13
N ASP A 629 -16.10 -32.63 -17.09
CA ASP A 629 -16.26 -34.09 -16.86
C ASP A 629 -15.11 -34.72 -16.04
N LEU A 630 -13.92 -34.11 -16.07
CA LEU A 630 -12.74 -34.54 -15.30
C LEU A 630 -12.98 -34.50 -13.77
N LEU A 631 -13.88 -33.65 -13.28
CA LEU A 631 -14.26 -33.56 -11.86
C LEU A 631 -15.01 -34.78 -11.35
N ARG A 632 -15.52 -35.64 -12.25
CA ARG A 632 -16.14 -36.92 -11.84
C ARG A 632 -15.11 -37.93 -11.36
N HIS A 633 -13.83 -37.70 -11.64
CA HIS A 633 -12.71 -38.54 -11.24
C HIS A 633 -11.84 -37.92 -10.15
N SER A 634 -12.13 -36.68 -9.73
CA SER A 634 -11.46 -36.08 -8.57
C SER A 634 -12.02 -36.63 -7.27
N HIS A 635 -11.29 -36.42 -6.18
CA HIS A 635 -11.66 -36.95 -4.87
C HIS A 635 -13.05 -36.48 -4.42
N HIS A 636 -13.49 -35.28 -4.81
CA HIS A 636 -14.78 -34.68 -4.45
C HIS A 636 -15.42 -33.97 -5.67
N ASP A 637 -16.50 -34.52 -6.23
CA ASP A 637 -17.21 -33.89 -7.36
C ASP A 637 -17.85 -32.56 -6.93
N VAL A 638 -17.12 -31.45 -7.15
CA VAL A 638 -17.54 -30.09 -6.77
C VAL A 638 -18.77 -29.62 -7.55
N SER A 639 -19.07 -30.22 -8.71
CA SER A 639 -20.24 -29.84 -9.50
C SER A 639 -21.56 -30.17 -8.80
N ARG A 640 -21.52 -31.11 -7.84
CA ARG A 640 -22.67 -31.50 -7.00
C ARG A 640 -22.81 -30.70 -5.72
N GLN A 641 -21.84 -29.85 -5.41
CA GLN A 641 -21.85 -29.05 -4.19
C GLN A 641 -22.81 -27.87 -4.35
N TYR A 642 -23.74 -27.72 -3.40
CA TYR A 642 -24.76 -26.67 -3.42
C TYR A 642 -24.14 -25.26 -3.50
N TRP A 643 -23.04 -25.02 -2.77
CA TRP A 643 -22.31 -23.75 -2.74
C TRP A 643 -21.54 -23.41 -4.02
N ALA A 644 -21.39 -24.37 -4.95
CA ALA A 644 -20.72 -24.18 -6.23
C ALA A 644 -21.68 -23.68 -7.34
N ARG A 645 -23.01 -23.77 -7.12
CA ARG A 645 -24.03 -23.35 -8.09
C ARG A 645 -23.99 -21.83 -8.34
N PRO A 646 -23.98 -21.35 -9.60
CA PRO A 646 -23.88 -19.92 -9.89
C PRO A 646 -24.99 -19.06 -9.28
N ALA A 647 -26.23 -19.54 -9.27
CA ALA A 647 -27.37 -18.83 -8.72
C ALA A 647 -27.24 -18.66 -7.20
N TYR A 648 -27.05 -19.76 -6.46
CA TYR A 648 -26.73 -19.77 -5.03
C TYR A 648 -25.59 -18.79 -4.68
N ARG A 649 -24.48 -18.79 -5.43
CA ARG A 649 -23.35 -17.87 -5.20
C ARG A 649 -23.70 -16.41 -5.42
N SER A 650 -24.57 -16.11 -6.38
CA SER A 650 -25.07 -14.76 -6.62
C SER A 650 -25.88 -14.26 -5.42
N VAL A 651 -26.79 -15.09 -4.91
CA VAL A 651 -27.60 -14.77 -3.72
C VAL A 651 -26.72 -14.60 -2.49
N MET A 652 -25.79 -15.54 -2.26
CA MET A 652 -24.81 -15.49 -1.18
C MET A 652 -24.03 -14.16 -1.16
N ASN A 653 -23.52 -13.71 -2.30
CA ASN A 653 -22.76 -12.44 -2.36
C ASN A 653 -23.64 -11.22 -2.07
N ARG A 654 -24.92 -11.22 -2.48
CA ARG A 654 -25.86 -10.15 -2.16
C ARG A 654 -26.21 -10.14 -0.68
N TRP A 655 -26.40 -11.32 -0.08
CA TRP A 655 -26.63 -11.46 1.34
C TRP A 655 -25.45 -10.95 2.17
N PHE A 656 -24.22 -11.35 1.85
CA PHE A 656 -23.03 -10.80 2.51
C PHE A 656 -22.94 -9.28 2.37
N ARG A 657 -23.34 -8.72 1.21
CA ARG A 657 -23.36 -7.27 1.01
C ARG A 657 -24.37 -6.57 1.93
N LEU A 658 -25.53 -7.17 2.18
CA LEU A 658 -26.51 -6.67 3.16
C LEU A 658 -25.93 -6.70 4.57
N GLU A 659 -25.30 -7.81 4.98
CA GLU A 659 -24.64 -7.92 6.28
C GLU A 659 -23.55 -6.86 6.48
N ARG A 660 -22.70 -6.66 5.45
CA ARG A 660 -21.69 -5.60 5.46
C ARG A 660 -22.31 -4.20 5.56
N ALA A 661 -23.45 -3.94 4.92
CA ALA A 661 -24.16 -2.66 5.08
C ALA A 661 -24.74 -2.46 6.49
N ARG A 662 -25.28 -3.52 7.11
CA ARG A 662 -25.75 -3.47 8.51
C ARG A 662 -24.61 -3.14 9.48
N GLU A 663 -23.45 -3.75 9.28
CA GLU A 663 -22.24 -3.46 10.05
C GLU A 663 -21.74 -2.03 9.84
N GLU A 664 -21.81 -1.52 8.61
CA GLU A 664 -21.43 -0.14 8.31
C GLU A 664 -22.32 0.86 9.04
N ILE A 665 -23.64 0.67 9.06
CA ILE A 665 -24.56 1.55 9.81
C ILE A 665 -24.17 1.60 11.29
N LYS A 666 -23.93 0.44 11.92
CA LYS A 666 -23.50 0.39 13.33
C LYS A 666 -22.21 1.16 13.56
N ARG A 667 -21.22 1.02 12.66
CA ARG A 667 -19.97 1.77 12.75
C ARG A 667 -20.19 3.26 12.57
N LEU A 668 -20.97 3.67 11.57
CA LEU A 668 -21.24 5.08 11.29
C LEU A 668 -22.02 5.74 12.43
N ASP A 669 -22.95 5.05 13.07
CA ASP A 669 -23.66 5.55 14.25
C ASP A 669 -22.68 5.93 15.38
N LEU A 670 -21.60 5.15 15.56
CA LEU A 670 -20.53 5.50 16.50
C LEU A 670 -19.65 6.64 15.96
N GLU A 671 -19.12 6.50 14.75
CA GLU A 671 -18.20 7.48 14.16
C GLU A 671 -18.80 8.89 14.07
N ILE A 672 -20.08 9.01 13.70
CA ILE A 672 -20.82 10.27 13.65
C ILE A 672 -20.94 10.88 15.06
N ARG A 673 -21.32 10.08 16.07
CA ARG A 673 -21.42 10.56 17.46
C ARG A 673 -20.07 11.03 17.99
N ARG A 674 -19.01 10.26 17.76
CA ARG A 674 -17.63 10.63 18.14
C ARG A 674 -17.24 11.96 17.50
N PHE A 675 -17.46 12.10 16.19
CA PHE A 675 -17.07 13.30 15.46
C PHE A 675 -17.86 14.55 15.89
N VAL A 676 -19.18 14.45 16.01
CA VAL A 676 -20.04 15.57 16.46
C VAL A 676 -19.70 16.00 17.88
N THR A 677 -19.52 15.04 18.79
CA THR A 677 -19.14 15.32 20.18
C THR A 677 -17.78 15.98 20.24
N TRP A 678 -16.79 15.44 19.51
CA TRP A 678 -15.47 16.02 19.41
C TRP A 678 -15.50 17.46 18.87
N MET A 679 -16.27 17.76 17.82
CA MET A 679 -16.39 19.13 17.29
C MET A 679 -16.89 20.12 18.35
N ARG A 680 -17.89 19.70 19.14
CA ARG A 680 -18.43 20.51 20.24
C ARG A 680 -17.38 20.73 21.33
N ASP A 681 -16.77 19.65 21.81
CA ASP A 681 -15.82 19.68 22.92
C ASP A 681 -14.56 20.46 22.54
N GLU A 682 -14.01 20.21 21.36
CA GLU A 682 -12.86 20.92 20.80
C GLU A 682 -13.19 22.41 20.66
N GLY A 683 -14.36 22.75 20.13
CA GLY A 683 -14.79 24.14 20.00
C GLY A 683 -14.88 24.87 21.34
N VAL A 684 -15.46 24.24 22.37
CA VAL A 684 -15.55 24.80 23.73
C VAL A 684 -14.16 24.94 24.35
N PHE A 685 -13.33 23.90 24.25
CA PHE A 685 -11.97 23.88 24.77
C PHE A 685 -11.11 25.01 24.18
N LEU A 686 -11.09 25.15 22.85
CA LEU A 686 -10.29 26.16 22.17
C LEU A 686 -10.76 27.58 22.49
N ARG A 687 -12.07 27.83 22.54
CA ARG A 687 -12.61 29.15 22.96
C ARG A 687 -12.24 29.51 24.39
N LYS A 688 -12.28 28.54 25.31
CA LYS A 688 -11.89 28.75 26.71
C LYS A 688 -10.41 29.11 26.84
N ARG A 689 -9.53 28.43 26.08
CA ARG A 689 -8.09 28.72 26.06
C ARG A 689 -7.79 30.08 25.43
N GLU A 690 -8.45 30.41 24.32
CA GLU A 690 -8.35 31.72 23.67
C GLU A 690 -8.77 32.86 24.63
N ALA A 691 -9.90 32.70 25.33
CA ALA A 691 -10.38 33.69 26.29
C ALA A 691 -9.44 33.85 27.50
N ALA A 692 -8.75 32.80 27.94
CA ALA A 692 -7.80 32.87 29.03
C ALA A 692 -6.54 33.69 28.66
N LEU A 693 -6.05 33.57 27.42
CA LEU A 693 -4.92 34.35 26.93
C LEU A 693 -5.25 35.84 26.83
N ARG A 694 -6.46 36.19 26.39
CA ARG A 694 -6.90 37.58 26.24
C ARG A 694 -7.10 38.35 27.55
N ARG A 695 -7.02 37.71 28.73
CA ARG A 695 -7.08 38.39 30.02
C ARG A 695 -5.77 39.14 30.29
N THR A 696 -5.85 40.37 30.76
CA THR A 696 -4.70 41.22 31.07
C THR A 696 -4.40 41.33 32.57
N GLU A 697 -5.31 40.87 33.43
CA GLU A 697 -5.19 40.94 34.87
C GLU A 697 -3.91 40.24 35.38
N GLY A 698 -3.08 40.97 36.13
CA GLY A 698 -1.87 40.43 36.77
C GLY A 698 -0.67 40.18 35.85
N LYS A 699 -0.70 40.66 34.60
CA LYS A 699 0.37 40.46 33.61
C LYS A 699 1.18 41.74 33.38
N THR A 700 2.47 41.59 33.09
CA THR A 700 3.30 42.69 32.60
C THR A 700 2.95 43.05 31.16
N GLU A 701 3.34 44.24 30.69
CA GLU A 701 3.10 44.69 29.31
C GLU A 701 3.68 43.71 28.27
N ASP A 702 4.90 43.21 28.50
CA ASP A 702 5.53 42.18 27.67
C ASP A 702 4.72 40.87 27.61
N GLN A 703 4.17 40.44 28.76
CA GLN A 703 3.34 39.24 28.83
C GLN A 703 2.00 39.42 28.12
N VAL A 704 1.41 40.62 28.20
CA VAL A 704 0.18 40.96 27.49
C VAL A 704 0.41 40.91 25.98
N GLU A 705 1.54 41.42 25.48
CA GLU A 705 1.87 41.37 24.05
C GLU A 705 2.08 39.92 23.56
N GLU A 706 2.81 39.10 24.32
CA GLU A 706 3.06 37.69 23.98
C GLU A 706 1.79 36.85 24.00
N ASP A 707 0.94 37.02 25.01
CA ASP A 707 -0.34 36.32 25.12
C ASP A 707 -1.33 36.76 24.04
N PHE A 708 -1.33 38.04 23.67
CA PHE A 708 -2.15 38.53 22.56
C PHE A 708 -1.73 37.87 21.25
N ALA A 709 -0.43 37.80 20.96
CA ALA A 709 0.06 37.14 19.75
C ALA A 709 -0.28 35.64 19.73
N LEU A 710 -0.12 34.96 20.87
CA LEU A 710 -0.50 33.56 21.00
C LEU A 710 -2.01 33.34 20.85
N ALA A 711 -2.84 34.26 21.36
CA ALA A 711 -4.30 34.21 21.21
C ALA A 711 -4.72 34.31 19.74
N VAL A 712 -4.07 35.16 18.94
CA VAL A 712 -4.34 35.27 17.49
C VAL A 712 -3.98 33.96 16.78
N HIS A 713 -2.82 33.37 17.06
CA HIS A 713 -2.45 32.08 16.46
C HIS A 713 -3.36 30.93 16.90
N LEU A 714 -3.82 30.95 18.15
CA LEU A 714 -4.81 30.00 18.63
C LEU A 714 -6.17 30.20 17.94
N GLN A 715 -6.57 31.44 17.67
CA GLN A 715 -7.75 31.76 16.88
C GLN A 715 -7.62 31.21 15.45
N GLU A 716 -6.48 31.42 14.78
CA GLU A 716 -6.21 30.85 13.45
C GLU A 716 -6.29 29.31 13.47
N TYR A 717 -5.70 28.67 14.49
CA TYR A 717 -5.80 27.22 14.71
C TYR A 717 -7.26 26.77 14.88
N ARG A 718 -8.04 27.46 15.71
CA ARG A 718 -9.47 27.19 15.91
C ARG A 718 -10.27 27.35 14.62
N MET A 719 -10.02 28.41 13.86
CA MET A 719 -10.70 28.65 12.58
C MET A 719 -10.36 27.59 11.53
N ARG A 720 -9.13 27.06 11.51
CA ARG A 720 -8.78 25.89 10.67
C ARG A 720 -9.63 24.67 11.04
N ARG A 721 -9.75 24.36 12.33
CA ARG A 721 -10.56 23.21 12.81
C ARG A 721 -12.07 23.44 12.75
N ALA A 722 -12.54 24.68 12.63
CA ALA A 722 -13.96 24.99 12.48
C ALA A 722 -14.49 24.81 11.04
N ARG A 723 -13.61 24.60 10.05
CA ARG A 723 -13.98 24.37 8.64
C ARG A 723 -14.57 22.96 8.45
N CYS A 724 -15.76 22.74 8.99
CA CYS A 724 -16.60 21.61 8.63
C CYS A 724 -17.89 22.16 8.01
N GLY A 725 -18.24 21.71 6.79
CA GLY A 725 -19.58 21.92 6.24
C GLY A 725 -19.74 22.80 5.00
N GLU A 726 -18.70 23.47 4.50
CA GLU A 726 -18.76 24.22 3.21
C GLU A 726 -17.98 23.51 2.09
N GLY A 727 -18.11 22.19 2.01
CA GLY A 727 -17.61 21.43 0.87
C GLY A 727 -18.45 21.75 -0.37
N THR A 728 -17.86 22.51 -1.31
CA THR A 728 -18.38 22.73 -2.66
C THR A 728 -18.91 21.43 -3.25
N GLY A 729 -20.21 21.38 -3.52
CA GLY A 729 -20.94 20.26 -4.17
C GLY A 729 -20.56 20.04 -5.64
N GLY A 730 -19.28 20.18 -5.99
CA GLY A 730 -18.82 20.17 -7.37
C GLY A 730 -17.35 19.81 -7.48
N HIS A 731 -16.94 18.68 -6.91
CA HIS A 731 -15.85 17.79 -7.36
C HIS A 731 -15.69 16.62 -6.36
N ALA A 732 -16.82 16.03 -5.95
CA ALA A 732 -16.83 14.67 -5.42
C ALA A 732 -16.53 13.73 -6.61
N GLY A 733 -15.25 13.58 -6.94
CA GLY A 733 -14.79 12.48 -7.77
C GLY A 733 -15.06 11.17 -7.05
N GLY A 734 -16.26 10.62 -7.25
CA GLY A 734 -16.63 9.23 -7.01
C GLY A 734 -16.35 8.70 -5.61
N TYR A 735 -17.05 9.19 -4.59
CA TYR A 735 -17.30 8.42 -3.36
C TYR A 735 -18.43 7.38 -3.53
N GLY A 736 -18.74 6.99 -4.77
CA GLY A 736 -19.73 5.98 -5.07
C GLY A 736 -19.06 4.65 -5.40
N CYS A 737 -19.30 3.64 -4.58
CA CYS A 737 -19.06 2.27 -4.99
C CYS A 737 -20.00 1.93 -6.17
N GLY A 738 -19.45 1.90 -7.39
CA GLY A 738 -20.07 1.25 -8.56
C GLY A 738 -21.51 1.65 -8.86
N GLY A 739 -21.73 2.89 -9.28
CA GLY A 739 -23.01 3.31 -9.87
C GLY A 739 -22.90 4.71 -10.45
N HIS A 740 -22.74 4.82 -11.78
CA HIS A 740 -22.83 6.11 -12.46
C HIS A 740 -23.93 6.09 -13.52
N ALA A 741 -24.71 7.16 -13.45
CA ALA A 741 -25.85 7.47 -14.27
C ALA A 741 -25.49 7.52 -15.77
N ARG A 742 -26.42 7.05 -16.59
CA ARG A 742 -26.41 7.21 -18.05
C ARG A 742 -26.55 8.70 -18.39
N ALA A 743 -25.48 9.34 -18.83
CA ALA A 743 -25.57 10.50 -19.70
C ALA A 743 -25.68 9.99 -21.14
N GLY A 744 -26.91 9.99 -21.67
CA GLY A 744 -27.16 9.73 -23.09
C GLY A 744 -26.67 10.91 -23.92
N ASN A 745 -25.64 10.69 -24.74
CA ASN A 745 -25.30 11.62 -25.82
C ASN A 745 -26.32 11.47 -26.95
N GLY A 746 -27.41 12.22 -26.89
CA GLY A 746 -28.23 12.52 -28.05
C GLY A 746 -27.49 13.51 -28.95
N ARG A 747 -26.82 13.01 -29.99
CA ARG A 747 -26.46 13.84 -31.15
C ARG A 747 -27.61 13.80 -32.13
N SER A 748 -28.38 14.88 -32.15
CA SER A 748 -29.27 15.25 -33.23
C SER A 748 -28.45 15.57 -34.49
N SER A 749 -28.47 14.67 -35.47
CA SER A 749 -28.20 15.02 -36.87
C SER A 749 -29.54 15.20 -37.56
N GLY A 750 -29.91 16.45 -37.83
CA GLY A 750 -30.99 16.76 -38.75
C GLY A 750 -30.49 16.65 -40.20
N ALA A 751 -31.30 16.02 -41.05
CA ALA A 751 -31.48 16.34 -42.47
C ALA A 751 -32.52 15.38 -43.06
N ALA A 752 -33.71 15.90 -43.37
CA ALA A 752 -34.47 15.72 -44.62
C ALA A 752 -35.96 16.00 -44.37
N ASP A 753 -36.43 17.03 -45.08
CA ASP A 753 -37.80 17.52 -45.34
C ASP A 753 -38.66 18.09 -44.21
#